data_AF-A0A0H3NBI3-F1
#
_entry.id   AF-A0A0H3NBI3-F1
#
_cell.length_a   1.000
_cell.length_b   1.000
_cell.length_c   1.000
_cell.angle_alpha   90.00
_cell.angle_beta   90.00
_cell.angle_gamma   90.00
#
_symmetry.space_group_name_H-M   'P 1'
#
loop_
_entity.id
_entity.type
_entity.pdbx_description
1 polymer ?
#
loop_
_entity_poly.entity_id
_entity_poly.type
_entity_poly.pdbx_seq_one_letter_code
_entity_poly.pdbx_strand_id
1 'polypeptide(L)'
;MNELKRVSLYNIHKELGAKLVEFAGWEMPLEYEGINKEHEKVRKSAGIFDVSHMGEVQIKGAESEKFIQNLVTNDISTLKINDIIYTPMCYENGGVVDDLLIYKFGEEDYLLVINAGNIDKDVAWIIKQSEGYNVDIKNISSEVSQLAIQGPKAEEILQKITDIDLNSIKFYKSIPSTKVCGCPCLVSRTGYTGEDGFEIYCKNKYVEIIWNEVLKVGGEDICPAGLGCRDTLRFEAALPLYGHEINEHISPIEGGLSIFVKTNKESFIGKSILSKEKESGAKRKLVGFEMQGKGMPRNGYDIRIGDKTVGFVTTGCASPTTGKILGMGIIDSEYAKVGNEIGIAIRKKVVPAVIVKKPFYKKQYKKDNIILNKENKFSYIPATSEDKSKMLKVVGLNSVDELFSDIPEEVKLKRDLNLEIGKSELEVSKIVKRLSEENLSLEDLTCFLGAGAYDHYIPSIIKHITSRSEFYTAYTPYQAEISQGTLQVVFEFQSMIAEITGMEIANASMYDGATAAIEACIMAMNQTRKSKIVVSKTIHHETLSVLRTYLQYKDCEIVEIDFCNEYGTTDIEKLKASVDKDTACVLIQTPNFFGIIEEMEEIEKITHENKAMLIMSVDPISLGVLKTPGEIGADIVVGEAQSLGNPLNFGGPYVGFLASKSKYTRKMPGRIVGQSLDVEGKIAYVLTLQTREQHVRREKATSNICSNQALNALVASIYMATMGKEGFKEVGMQSMKKAHYTYNKLVQTGKYKPIFKGKFFKEFAVQGNLNIETINDKLLEENILGGYNLEYNYPELKNSTLLCVTEKRSKEEIDKLVGIMEGL
;
A
#
# COMPACT_ATOMS: atom_id res chain seq x y z
N MET A 1 -49.56 -33.67 -28.40
CA MET A 1 -48.99 -32.94 -27.24
C MET A 1 -48.07 -33.92 -26.55
N ASN A 2 -46.77 -33.65 -26.50
CA ASN A 2 -45.89 -34.47 -25.68
C ASN A 2 -46.28 -34.26 -24.21
N GLU A 3 -46.38 -35.34 -23.45
CA GLU A 3 -46.66 -35.28 -22.02
C GLU A 3 -45.50 -34.56 -21.31
N LEU A 4 -45.82 -33.56 -20.48
CA LEU A 4 -44.80 -32.80 -19.75
C LEU A 4 -44.12 -33.69 -18.70
N LYS A 5 -42.80 -33.52 -18.53
CA LYS A 5 -42.05 -34.22 -17.49
C LYS A 5 -42.42 -33.67 -16.11
N ARG A 6 -42.40 -34.53 -15.09
CA ARG A 6 -42.74 -34.17 -13.70
C ARG A 6 -41.58 -34.44 -12.77
N VAL A 7 -41.31 -33.48 -11.89
CA VAL A 7 -40.35 -33.61 -10.79
C VAL A 7 -40.89 -34.51 -9.68
N SER A 8 -40.00 -35.09 -8.88
CA SER A 8 -40.37 -35.97 -7.75
C SER A 8 -41.29 -35.28 -6.73
N LEU A 9 -41.20 -33.95 -6.58
CA LEU A 9 -42.01 -33.16 -5.65
C LEU A 9 -43.36 -32.68 -6.24
N TYR A 10 -43.76 -33.14 -7.43
CA TYR A 10 -44.95 -32.67 -8.13
C TYR A 10 -46.23 -32.66 -7.26
N ASN A 11 -46.49 -33.75 -6.53
CA ASN A 11 -47.66 -33.84 -5.66
C ASN A 11 -47.59 -32.86 -4.48
N ILE A 12 -46.41 -32.70 -3.87
CA ILE A 12 -46.18 -31.73 -2.80
C ILE A 12 -46.46 -30.31 -3.28
N HIS A 13 -45.99 -29.95 -4.48
CA HIS A 13 -46.25 -28.62 -5.04
C HIS A 13 -47.75 -28.36 -5.20
N LYS A 14 -48.52 -29.38 -5.63
CA LYS A 14 -49.99 -29.28 -5.70
C LYS A 14 -50.65 -29.13 -4.34
N GLU A 15 -50.20 -29.90 -3.35
CA GLU A 15 -50.72 -29.84 -1.98
C GLU A 15 -50.44 -28.48 -1.32
N LEU A 16 -49.29 -27.88 -1.60
CA LEU A 16 -48.92 -26.52 -1.17
C LEU A 16 -49.63 -25.41 -1.96
N GLY A 17 -50.52 -25.75 -2.90
CA GLY A 17 -51.29 -24.77 -3.68
C GLY A 17 -50.47 -24.05 -4.75
N ALA A 18 -49.32 -24.59 -5.16
CA ALA A 18 -48.48 -23.96 -6.17
C ALA A 18 -49.19 -23.82 -7.52
N LYS A 19 -48.99 -22.68 -8.17
CA LYS A 19 -49.41 -22.47 -9.56
C LYS A 19 -48.38 -23.08 -10.49
N LEU A 20 -48.68 -24.27 -11.01
CA LEU A 20 -47.80 -24.99 -11.94
C LEU A 20 -47.91 -24.43 -13.36
N VAL A 21 -46.78 -24.32 -14.05
CA VAL A 21 -46.68 -23.91 -15.46
C VAL A 21 -45.75 -24.84 -16.23
N GLU A 22 -45.91 -24.87 -17.55
CA GLU A 22 -44.90 -25.46 -18.43
C GLU A 22 -43.65 -24.57 -18.42
N PHE A 23 -42.51 -25.16 -18.06
CA PHE A 23 -41.20 -24.54 -18.16
C PHE A 23 -40.21 -25.56 -18.74
N ALA A 24 -39.69 -25.29 -19.94
CA ALA A 24 -38.67 -26.14 -20.56
C ALA A 24 -39.07 -27.63 -20.69
N GLY A 25 -40.36 -27.92 -20.93
CA GLY A 25 -40.88 -29.29 -21.03
C GLY A 25 -41.20 -29.97 -19.69
N TRP A 26 -41.13 -29.25 -18.58
CA TRP A 26 -41.48 -29.71 -17.23
C TRP A 26 -42.69 -28.97 -16.65
N GLU A 27 -43.48 -29.64 -15.80
CA GLU A 27 -44.46 -28.99 -14.93
C GLU A 27 -43.77 -28.48 -13.65
N MET A 28 -43.58 -27.16 -13.52
CA MET A 28 -42.85 -26.52 -12.42
C MET A 28 -43.66 -25.44 -11.71
N PRO A 29 -43.46 -25.21 -10.40
CA PRO A 29 -44.12 -24.13 -9.66
C PRO A 29 -43.64 -22.75 -10.12
N LEU A 30 -44.58 -21.92 -10.62
CA LEU A 30 -44.33 -20.51 -10.92
C LEU A 30 -44.26 -19.66 -9.65
N GLU A 31 -45.22 -19.90 -8.74
CA GLU A 31 -45.42 -19.20 -7.48
C GLU A 31 -46.30 -20.06 -6.55
N TYR A 32 -46.23 -19.82 -5.24
CA TYR A 32 -47.03 -20.40 -4.16
C TYR A 32 -47.91 -19.30 -3.51
N GLU A 33 -47.28 -18.26 -2.95
CA GLU A 33 -47.97 -17.17 -2.25
C GLU A 33 -47.94 -15.84 -3.04
N GLY A 34 -47.18 -15.82 -4.13
CA GLY A 34 -47.03 -14.71 -5.05
C GLY A 34 -45.58 -14.27 -5.19
N ILE A 35 -45.16 -14.01 -6.43
CA ILE A 35 -43.75 -13.71 -6.79
C ILE A 35 -43.10 -12.66 -5.88
N ASN A 36 -43.79 -11.54 -5.60
CA ASN A 36 -43.22 -10.45 -4.79
C ASN A 36 -43.02 -10.85 -3.31
N LYS A 37 -43.95 -11.62 -2.74
CA LYS A 37 -43.85 -12.06 -1.34
C LYS A 37 -42.71 -13.06 -1.17
N GLU A 38 -42.63 -14.03 -2.09
CA GLU A 38 -41.54 -15.01 -2.13
C GLU A 38 -40.18 -14.33 -2.32
N HIS A 39 -40.10 -13.34 -3.23
CA HIS A 39 -38.89 -12.57 -3.46
C HIS A 39 -38.44 -11.83 -2.19
N GLU A 40 -39.35 -11.11 -1.56
CA GLU A 40 -39.07 -10.38 -0.32
C GLU A 40 -38.63 -11.34 0.79
N LYS A 41 -39.25 -12.53 0.86
CA LYS A 41 -38.88 -13.56 1.83
C LYS A 41 -37.46 -14.07 1.62
N VAL A 42 -37.07 -14.35 0.38
CA VAL A 42 -35.70 -14.79 0.04
C VAL A 42 -34.68 -13.69 0.35
N ARG A 43 -34.97 -12.43 0.02
CA ARG A 43 -34.08 -11.29 0.30
C ARG A 43 -33.86 -11.05 1.80
N LYS A 44 -34.91 -11.21 2.62
CA LYS A 44 -34.87 -10.90 4.06
C LYS A 44 -34.55 -12.10 4.94
N SER A 45 -34.79 -13.32 4.46
CA SER A 45 -34.77 -14.53 5.26
C SER A 45 -34.24 -15.72 4.45
N ALA A 46 -35.10 -16.64 3.99
CA ALA A 46 -34.71 -17.75 3.12
C ALA A 46 -35.90 -18.20 2.25
N GLY A 47 -35.61 -18.79 1.11
CA GLY A 47 -36.57 -19.57 0.33
C GLY A 47 -35.95 -20.88 -0.16
N ILE A 48 -36.80 -21.90 -0.32
CA ILE A 48 -36.45 -23.18 -0.92
C ILE A 48 -37.07 -23.30 -2.30
N PHE A 49 -36.24 -23.64 -3.29
CA PHE A 49 -36.61 -23.82 -4.68
C PHE A 49 -36.42 -25.29 -5.07
N ASP A 50 -37.41 -25.86 -5.74
CA ASP A 50 -37.22 -27.11 -6.47
C ASP A 50 -36.61 -26.81 -7.84
N VAL A 51 -35.36 -27.23 -8.02
CA VAL A 51 -34.61 -27.08 -9.26
C VAL A 51 -34.27 -28.44 -9.89
N SER A 52 -34.99 -29.50 -9.52
CA SER A 52 -34.79 -30.88 -10.02
C SER A 52 -35.06 -31.09 -11.51
N HIS A 53 -35.33 -30.02 -12.25
CA HIS A 53 -35.48 -30.01 -13.71
C HIS A 53 -34.15 -29.74 -14.42
N MET A 54 -33.10 -29.34 -13.70
CA MET A 54 -31.72 -29.15 -14.20
C MET A 54 -31.13 -30.48 -14.68
N GLY A 55 -30.02 -30.41 -15.43
CA GLY A 55 -29.33 -31.61 -15.92
C GLY A 55 -28.01 -31.88 -15.20
N GLU A 56 -27.72 -33.14 -14.97
CA GLU A 56 -26.50 -33.64 -14.31
C GLU A 56 -25.78 -34.63 -15.23
N VAL A 57 -24.59 -34.26 -15.68
CA VAL A 57 -23.75 -35.05 -16.58
C VAL A 57 -22.44 -35.39 -15.89
N GLN A 58 -22.24 -36.67 -15.59
CA GLN A 58 -21.00 -37.16 -15.01
C GLN A 58 -20.00 -37.50 -16.12
N ILE A 59 -18.75 -37.07 -15.95
CA ILE A 59 -17.65 -37.33 -16.87
C ILE A 59 -16.50 -37.97 -16.07
N LYS A 60 -16.07 -39.16 -16.49
CA LYS A 60 -14.97 -39.89 -15.84
C LYS A 60 -13.92 -40.40 -16.82
N GLY A 61 -12.70 -40.61 -16.32
CA GLY A 61 -11.61 -41.26 -17.05
C GLY A 61 -10.36 -40.39 -17.22
N ALA A 62 -9.28 -41.02 -17.66
CA ALA A 62 -7.92 -40.45 -17.68
C ALA A 62 -7.77 -39.16 -18.50
N GLU A 63 -8.62 -38.91 -19.50
CA GLU A 63 -8.58 -37.68 -20.30
C GLU A 63 -9.68 -36.65 -19.94
N SER A 64 -10.39 -36.82 -18.81
CA SER A 64 -11.50 -35.95 -18.41
C SER A 64 -11.09 -34.48 -18.29
N GLU A 65 -9.98 -34.19 -17.62
CA GLU A 65 -9.52 -32.80 -17.46
C GLU A 65 -9.18 -32.18 -18.82
N LYS A 66 -8.43 -32.89 -19.67
CA LYS A 66 -8.05 -32.43 -21.00
C LYS A 66 -9.27 -32.17 -21.89
N PHE A 67 -10.23 -33.09 -21.87
CA PHE A 67 -11.48 -32.96 -22.62
C PHE A 67 -12.29 -31.75 -22.15
N ILE A 68 -12.58 -31.65 -20.85
CA ILE A 68 -13.40 -30.57 -20.30
C ILE A 68 -12.69 -29.22 -20.47
N GLN A 69 -11.36 -29.19 -20.31
CA GLN A 69 -10.55 -28.01 -20.58
C GLN A 69 -10.68 -27.54 -22.03
N ASN A 70 -10.87 -28.41 -23.02
CA ASN A 70 -11.15 -27.99 -24.39
C ASN A 70 -12.63 -27.61 -24.61
N LEU A 71 -13.55 -28.26 -23.90
CA LEU A 71 -15.00 -28.07 -24.04
C LEU A 71 -15.49 -26.67 -23.62
N VAL A 72 -14.90 -26.10 -22.57
CA VAL A 72 -15.41 -24.88 -21.92
C VAL A 72 -14.47 -23.69 -22.02
N THR A 73 -14.99 -22.48 -21.83
CA THR A 73 -14.19 -21.24 -22.00
C THR A 73 -13.37 -20.85 -20.76
N ASN A 74 -13.73 -21.32 -19.57
CA ASN A 74 -12.99 -21.05 -18.32
C ASN A 74 -11.88 -22.09 -18.08
N ASP A 75 -10.95 -21.80 -17.16
CA ASP A 75 -9.77 -22.64 -16.91
C ASP A 75 -9.99 -23.60 -15.73
N ILE A 76 -10.28 -24.86 -16.06
CA ILE A 76 -10.57 -25.90 -15.06
C ILE A 76 -9.33 -26.52 -14.43
N SER A 77 -8.14 -26.30 -15.01
CA SER A 77 -6.85 -26.78 -14.43
C SER A 77 -6.55 -26.15 -13.06
N THR A 78 -7.23 -25.04 -12.75
CA THR A 78 -7.13 -24.35 -11.47
C THR A 78 -7.96 -25.00 -10.35
N LEU A 79 -8.83 -25.96 -10.68
CA LEU A 79 -9.72 -26.60 -9.71
C LEU A 79 -8.99 -27.62 -8.84
N LYS A 80 -9.19 -27.49 -7.53
CA LYS A 80 -8.89 -28.57 -6.58
C LYS A 80 -10.10 -29.50 -6.45
N ILE A 81 -9.87 -30.70 -5.91
CA ILE A 81 -10.98 -31.57 -5.51
C ILE A 81 -11.92 -30.79 -4.59
N ASN A 82 -13.23 -30.96 -4.82
CA ASN A 82 -14.37 -30.27 -4.22
C ASN A 82 -14.62 -28.84 -4.72
N ASP A 83 -13.84 -28.33 -5.66
CA ASP A 83 -14.06 -27.01 -6.25
C ASP A 83 -15.16 -27.05 -7.30
N ILE A 84 -15.85 -25.91 -7.41
CA ILE A 84 -16.87 -25.66 -8.42
C ILE A 84 -16.41 -24.47 -9.27
N ILE A 85 -16.69 -24.50 -10.56
CA ILE A 85 -16.48 -23.34 -11.42
C ILE A 85 -17.68 -23.11 -12.33
N TYR A 86 -18.04 -21.84 -12.46
CA TYR A 86 -18.98 -21.38 -13.47
C TYR A 86 -18.24 -21.16 -14.80
N THR A 87 -18.81 -21.67 -15.88
CA THR A 87 -18.23 -21.50 -17.22
C THR A 87 -19.26 -21.53 -18.34
N PRO A 88 -19.12 -20.66 -19.36
CA PRO A 88 -19.77 -20.86 -20.65
C PRO A 88 -19.17 -22.06 -21.40
N MET A 89 -20.03 -22.82 -22.05
CA MET A 89 -19.75 -23.80 -23.10
C MET A 89 -20.19 -23.21 -24.45
N CYS A 90 -19.33 -23.27 -25.47
CA CYS A 90 -19.53 -22.50 -26.71
C CYS A 90 -19.48 -23.38 -27.96
N TYR A 91 -20.09 -22.87 -29.03
CA TYR A 91 -19.93 -23.36 -30.40
C TYR A 91 -18.66 -22.77 -31.03
N GLU A 92 -18.20 -23.33 -32.15
CA GLU A 92 -17.00 -22.88 -32.86
C GLU A 92 -17.13 -21.43 -33.37
N ASN A 93 -18.36 -20.97 -33.60
CA ASN A 93 -18.66 -19.59 -34.02
C ASN A 93 -18.63 -18.57 -32.84
N GLY A 94 -18.39 -19.01 -31.60
CA GLY A 94 -18.35 -18.17 -30.40
C GLY A 94 -19.69 -17.95 -29.71
N GLY A 95 -20.80 -18.43 -30.27
CA GLY A 95 -22.11 -18.45 -29.61
C GLY A 95 -22.13 -19.41 -28.42
N VAL A 96 -23.03 -19.17 -27.46
CA VAL A 96 -23.15 -20.00 -26.26
C VAL A 96 -24.02 -21.23 -26.55
N VAL A 97 -23.53 -22.42 -26.20
CA VAL A 97 -24.31 -23.66 -26.16
C VAL A 97 -25.12 -23.68 -24.88
N ASP A 98 -24.46 -23.45 -23.74
CA ASP A 98 -25.06 -23.26 -22.43
C ASP A 98 -24.04 -22.61 -21.47
N ASP A 99 -24.50 -22.13 -20.31
CA ASP A 99 -23.65 -21.81 -19.16
C ASP A 99 -23.90 -22.81 -18.03
N LEU A 100 -22.82 -23.32 -17.44
CA LEU A 100 -22.91 -24.46 -16.53
C LEU A 100 -21.96 -24.34 -15.33
N LEU A 101 -22.20 -25.19 -14.34
CA LEU A 101 -21.29 -25.42 -13.22
C LEU A 101 -20.53 -26.74 -13.42
N ILE A 102 -19.22 -26.73 -13.20
CA ILE A 102 -18.39 -27.93 -13.17
C ILE A 102 -17.93 -28.17 -11.74
N TYR A 103 -18.14 -29.38 -11.24
CA TYR A 103 -17.69 -29.87 -9.95
C TYR A 103 -16.53 -30.85 -10.18
N LYS A 104 -15.39 -30.67 -9.50
CA LYS A 104 -14.27 -31.64 -9.51
C LYS A 104 -14.36 -32.53 -8.27
N PHE A 105 -14.63 -33.82 -8.43
CA PHE A 105 -14.68 -34.79 -7.30
C PHE A 105 -13.40 -35.63 -7.17
N GLY A 106 -12.62 -35.72 -8.24
CA GLY A 106 -11.32 -36.38 -8.28
C GLY A 106 -10.52 -35.92 -9.50
N GLU A 107 -9.32 -36.47 -9.71
CA GLU A 107 -8.52 -36.16 -10.91
C GLU A 107 -9.19 -36.63 -12.21
N GLU A 108 -10.05 -37.64 -12.12
CA GLU A 108 -10.75 -38.25 -13.26
C GLU A 108 -12.27 -38.32 -13.02
N ASP A 109 -12.85 -37.48 -12.16
CA ASP A 109 -14.29 -37.52 -11.83
C ASP A 109 -14.85 -36.11 -11.71
N TYR A 110 -15.72 -35.75 -12.67
CA TYR A 110 -16.33 -34.44 -12.78
C TYR A 110 -17.84 -34.56 -12.94
N LEU A 111 -18.56 -33.57 -12.43
CA LEU A 111 -19.99 -33.41 -12.66
C LEU A 111 -20.28 -32.04 -13.27
N LEU A 112 -20.96 -32.04 -14.41
CA LEU A 112 -21.46 -30.85 -15.08
C LEU A 112 -22.94 -30.70 -14.74
N VAL A 113 -23.31 -29.54 -14.21
CA VAL A 113 -24.71 -29.16 -13.96
C VAL A 113 -25.13 -28.13 -15.00
N ILE A 114 -26.01 -28.54 -15.91
CA ILE A 114 -26.45 -27.82 -17.10
C ILE A 114 -27.90 -27.34 -16.97
N ASN A 115 -28.29 -26.35 -17.77
CA ASN A 115 -29.61 -25.75 -17.67
C ASN A 115 -30.73 -26.71 -18.13
N ALA A 116 -31.84 -26.66 -17.41
CA ALA A 116 -32.97 -27.56 -17.58
C ALA A 116 -33.54 -27.67 -19.00
N GLY A 117 -33.64 -26.56 -19.73
CA GLY A 117 -34.19 -26.55 -21.09
C GLY A 117 -33.25 -27.01 -22.18
N ASN A 118 -32.00 -27.28 -21.84
CA ASN A 118 -30.95 -27.58 -22.80
C ASN A 118 -30.38 -29.00 -22.65
N ILE A 119 -30.84 -29.81 -21.68
CA ILE A 119 -30.24 -31.12 -21.33
C ILE A 119 -29.93 -31.99 -22.56
N ASP A 120 -30.92 -32.29 -23.39
CA ASP A 120 -30.74 -33.20 -24.53
C ASP A 120 -29.76 -32.61 -25.57
N LYS A 121 -29.86 -31.29 -25.81
CA LYS A 121 -28.99 -30.54 -26.73
C LYS A 121 -27.54 -30.52 -26.24
N ASP A 122 -27.35 -30.24 -24.96
CA ASP A 122 -26.04 -30.09 -24.34
C ASP A 122 -25.36 -31.44 -24.17
N VAL A 123 -26.07 -32.48 -23.76
CA VAL A 123 -25.54 -33.85 -23.69
C VAL A 123 -25.12 -34.32 -25.08
N ALA A 124 -25.94 -34.10 -26.12
CA ALA A 124 -25.57 -34.42 -27.49
C ALA A 124 -24.31 -33.66 -27.94
N TRP A 125 -24.19 -32.39 -27.56
CA TRP A 125 -23.01 -31.58 -27.83
C TRP A 125 -21.75 -32.10 -27.11
N ILE A 126 -21.85 -32.39 -25.81
CA ILE A 126 -20.75 -32.93 -25.00
C ILE A 126 -20.27 -34.28 -25.58
N ILE A 127 -21.20 -35.19 -25.91
CA ILE A 127 -20.87 -36.49 -26.51
C ILE A 127 -20.16 -36.29 -27.85
N LYS A 128 -20.69 -35.42 -28.73
CA LYS A 128 -20.05 -35.13 -30.02
C LYS A 128 -18.62 -34.61 -29.85
N GLN A 129 -18.40 -33.70 -28.90
CA GLN A 129 -17.07 -33.10 -28.68
C GLN A 129 -16.09 -34.03 -27.96
N SER A 130 -16.58 -35.14 -27.38
CA SER A 130 -15.75 -36.16 -26.74
C SER A 130 -15.09 -37.13 -27.73
N GLU A 131 -15.45 -37.07 -29.01
CA GLU A 131 -14.83 -37.90 -30.05
C GLU A 131 -13.31 -37.75 -30.06
N GLY A 132 -12.60 -38.86 -29.81
CA GLY A 132 -11.13 -38.89 -29.74
C GLY A 132 -10.54 -38.73 -28.35
N TYR A 133 -11.36 -38.61 -27.30
CA TYR A 133 -10.94 -38.62 -25.90
C TYR A 133 -11.34 -39.93 -25.21
N ASN A 134 -10.48 -40.46 -24.33
CA ASN A 134 -10.80 -41.60 -23.48
C ASN A 134 -11.55 -41.15 -22.22
N VAL A 135 -12.86 -40.93 -22.35
CA VAL A 135 -13.77 -40.50 -21.28
C VAL A 135 -15.10 -41.27 -21.32
N ASP A 136 -15.66 -41.56 -20.15
CA ASP A 136 -17.02 -42.07 -19.95
C ASP A 136 -17.95 -40.92 -19.58
N ILE A 137 -19.06 -40.77 -20.30
CA ILE A 137 -20.02 -39.68 -20.12
C ILE A 137 -21.39 -40.28 -19.81
N LYS A 138 -21.92 -40.00 -18.62
CA LYS A 138 -23.23 -40.48 -18.18
C LYS A 138 -24.15 -39.32 -17.80
N ASN A 139 -25.27 -39.19 -18.49
CA ASN A 139 -26.37 -38.35 -18.05
C ASN A 139 -27.12 -39.05 -16.90
N ILE A 140 -27.05 -38.47 -15.70
CA ILE A 140 -27.68 -39.00 -14.48
C ILE A 140 -28.88 -38.18 -14.01
N SER A 141 -29.34 -37.21 -14.81
CA SER A 141 -30.38 -36.25 -14.41
C SER A 141 -31.68 -36.93 -13.97
N SER A 142 -32.05 -38.07 -14.56
CA SER A 142 -33.26 -38.81 -14.16
C SER A 142 -33.17 -39.46 -12.78
N GLU A 143 -31.96 -39.60 -12.22
CA GLU A 143 -31.69 -40.26 -10.93
C GLU A 143 -31.55 -39.25 -9.77
N VAL A 144 -31.41 -37.96 -10.08
CA VAL A 144 -31.04 -36.89 -9.14
C VAL A 144 -32.18 -35.88 -9.01
N SER A 145 -32.44 -35.45 -7.78
CA SER A 145 -33.27 -34.29 -7.48
C SER A 145 -32.40 -33.20 -6.83
N GLN A 146 -32.69 -31.94 -7.14
CA GLN A 146 -31.91 -30.79 -6.75
C GLN A 146 -32.79 -29.74 -6.06
N LEU A 147 -32.38 -29.33 -4.86
CA LEU A 147 -33.02 -28.27 -4.08
C LEU A 147 -32.05 -27.10 -3.91
N ALA A 148 -32.52 -25.87 -4.04
CA ALA A 148 -31.73 -24.68 -3.72
C ALA A 148 -32.35 -23.94 -2.54
N ILE A 149 -31.60 -23.77 -1.46
CA ILE A 149 -31.99 -23.00 -0.28
C ILE A 149 -31.19 -21.71 -0.30
N GLN A 150 -31.86 -20.57 -0.45
CA GLN A 150 -31.23 -19.29 -0.77
C GLN A 150 -31.78 -18.18 0.12
N GLY A 151 -30.90 -17.32 0.65
CA GLY A 151 -31.25 -16.18 1.50
C GLY A 151 -30.36 -16.07 2.74
N PRO A 152 -30.35 -14.91 3.44
CA PRO A 152 -29.54 -14.67 4.63
C PRO A 152 -29.60 -15.74 5.73
N LYS A 153 -30.74 -16.43 5.89
CA LYS A 153 -30.93 -17.50 6.90
C LYS A 153 -30.72 -18.92 6.37
N ALA A 154 -30.34 -19.09 5.10
CA ALA A 154 -30.21 -20.41 4.47
C ALA A 154 -29.22 -21.33 5.21
N GLU A 155 -28.06 -20.80 5.61
CA GLU A 155 -27.04 -21.54 6.38
C GLU A 155 -27.59 -22.02 7.72
N GLU A 156 -28.19 -21.11 8.50
CA GLU A 156 -28.73 -21.42 9.83
C GLU A 156 -29.77 -22.54 9.76
N ILE A 157 -30.67 -22.48 8.77
CA ILE A 157 -31.75 -23.45 8.61
C ILE A 157 -31.19 -24.81 8.19
N LEU A 158 -30.34 -24.85 7.17
CA LEU A 158 -29.79 -26.11 6.68
C LEU A 158 -28.84 -26.77 7.69
N GLN A 159 -28.13 -25.98 8.50
CA GLN A 159 -27.21 -26.48 9.52
C GLN A 159 -27.91 -27.35 10.57
N LYS A 160 -29.19 -27.08 10.89
CA LYS A 160 -29.98 -27.83 11.88
C LYS A 160 -30.20 -29.31 11.50
N ILE A 161 -30.08 -29.62 10.22
CA ILE A 161 -30.39 -30.94 9.65
C ILE A 161 -29.22 -31.55 8.89
N THR A 162 -28.02 -30.97 9.03
CA THR A 162 -26.81 -31.40 8.32
C THR A 162 -25.75 -31.88 9.32
N ASP A 163 -25.02 -32.95 8.98
CA ASP A 163 -24.04 -33.61 9.87
C ASP A 163 -22.63 -33.02 9.84
N ILE A 164 -22.41 -31.96 9.06
CA ILE A 164 -21.15 -31.23 8.94
C ILE A 164 -21.36 -29.74 9.22
N ASP A 165 -20.27 -29.03 9.54
CA ASP A 165 -20.28 -27.57 9.61
C ASP A 165 -20.37 -26.96 8.21
N LEU A 166 -21.52 -26.38 7.86
CA LEU A 166 -21.76 -25.72 6.57
C LEU A 166 -20.94 -24.45 6.39
N ASN A 167 -20.44 -23.84 7.47
CA ASN A 167 -19.52 -22.72 7.39
C ASN A 167 -18.16 -23.13 6.76
N SER A 168 -17.83 -24.43 6.79
CA SER A 168 -16.64 -24.99 6.13
C SER A 168 -16.79 -25.04 4.60
N ILE A 169 -18.01 -25.16 4.08
CA ILE A 169 -18.26 -25.10 2.63
C ILE A 169 -18.24 -23.64 2.21
N LYS A 170 -17.21 -23.25 1.45
CA LYS A 170 -17.06 -21.89 0.92
C LYS A 170 -17.80 -21.73 -0.40
N PHE A 171 -18.04 -20.49 -0.81
CA PHE A 171 -18.69 -20.21 -2.09
C PHE A 171 -17.93 -20.87 -3.25
N TYR A 172 -18.63 -21.55 -4.15
CA TYR A 172 -18.05 -22.43 -5.18
C TYR A 172 -17.23 -23.62 -4.64
N LYS A 173 -17.62 -24.17 -3.49
CA LYS A 173 -17.14 -25.47 -2.99
C LYS A 173 -18.32 -26.43 -2.79
N SER A 174 -18.02 -27.72 -2.81
CA SER A 174 -18.98 -28.80 -2.59
C SER A 174 -18.43 -29.87 -1.66
N ILE A 175 -19.32 -30.67 -1.08
CA ILE A 175 -18.98 -31.91 -0.38
C ILE A 175 -19.94 -33.00 -0.87
N PRO A 176 -19.45 -34.06 -1.54
CA PRO A 176 -20.29 -35.09 -2.17
C PRO A 176 -20.84 -36.16 -1.20
N SER A 177 -20.48 -36.13 0.08
CA SER A 177 -20.82 -37.17 1.06
C SER A 177 -21.40 -36.62 2.37
N THR A 178 -22.16 -35.54 2.26
CA THR A 178 -22.85 -34.91 3.40
C THR A 178 -24.16 -35.62 3.69
N LYS A 179 -24.56 -35.78 4.95
CA LYS A 179 -25.91 -36.25 5.29
C LYS A 179 -26.80 -35.07 5.64
N VAL A 180 -27.87 -34.91 4.86
CA VAL A 180 -28.97 -33.98 5.17
C VAL A 180 -30.17 -34.82 5.58
N CYS A 181 -30.69 -34.62 6.79
CA CYS A 181 -31.72 -35.49 7.38
C CYS A 181 -31.31 -36.98 7.41
N GLY A 182 -30.01 -37.26 7.60
CA GLY A 182 -29.46 -38.62 7.55
C GLY A 182 -29.37 -39.22 6.14
N CYS A 183 -29.82 -38.52 5.11
CA CYS A 183 -29.81 -38.95 3.72
C CYS A 183 -28.53 -38.48 3.01
N PRO A 184 -27.83 -39.36 2.25
CA PRO A 184 -26.61 -38.98 1.55
C PRO A 184 -26.90 -38.01 0.42
N CYS A 185 -26.23 -36.86 0.46
CA CYS A 185 -26.39 -35.75 -0.48
C CYS A 185 -25.02 -35.20 -0.88
N LEU A 186 -24.96 -34.65 -2.10
CA LEU A 186 -23.97 -33.66 -2.46
C LEU A 186 -24.52 -32.29 -2.04
N VAL A 187 -23.73 -31.55 -1.25
CA VAL A 187 -24.09 -30.19 -0.82
C VAL A 187 -23.06 -29.22 -1.37
N SER A 188 -23.52 -28.17 -2.02
CA SER A 188 -22.67 -27.10 -2.54
C SER A 188 -23.13 -25.74 -2.07
N ARG A 189 -22.18 -24.79 -1.97
CA ARG A 189 -22.50 -23.39 -1.71
C ARG A 189 -22.46 -22.59 -3.01
N THR A 190 -23.56 -22.67 -3.74
CA THR A 190 -23.81 -22.05 -5.03
C THR A 190 -25.21 -21.44 -5.03
N GLY A 191 -25.51 -20.58 -6.01
CA GLY A 191 -26.80 -19.92 -6.03
C GLY A 191 -27.05 -19.04 -7.24
N TYR A 192 -28.30 -19.04 -7.69
CA TYR A 192 -28.77 -18.29 -8.85
C TYR A 192 -29.70 -17.12 -8.45
N THR A 193 -29.61 -16.62 -7.22
CA THR A 193 -30.51 -15.57 -6.68
C THR A 193 -29.79 -14.26 -6.37
N GLY A 194 -28.47 -14.29 -6.29
CA GLY A 194 -27.66 -13.20 -5.74
C GLY A 194 -27.62 -13.17 -4.20
N GLU A 195 -28.40 -14.00 -3.51
CA GLU A 195 -28.24 -14.27 -2.08
C GLU A 195 -27.22 -15.38 -1.85
N ASP A 196 -26.69 -15.46 -0.63
CA ASP A 196 -25.98 -16.64 -0.16
C ASP A 196 -26.94 -17.83 0.01
N GLY A 197 -26.42 -19.04 -0.09
CA GLY A 197 -27.24 -20.24 -0.01
C GLY A 197 -26.51 -21.50 -0.44
N PHE A 198 -27.25 -22.60 -0.43
CA PHE A 198 -26.76 -23.93 -0.73
C PHE A 198 -27.64 -24.62 -1.77
N GLU A 199 -27.04 -25.52 -2.54
CA GLU A 199 -27.74 -26.48 -3.40
C GLU A 199 -27.49 -27.89 -2.88
N ILE A 200 -28.55 -28.71 -2.86
CA ILE A 200 -28.55 -30.06 -2.32
C ILE A 200 -28.97 -30.99 -3.45
N TYR A 201 -28.11 -31.95 -3.77
CA TYR A 201 -28.33 -32.97 -4.79
C TYR A 201 -28.48 -34.32 -4.08
N CYS A 202 -29.57 -35.01 -4.34
CA CYS A 202 -29.87 -36.30 -3.69
C CYS A 202 -30.58 -37.24 -4.66
N LYS A 203 -30.65 -38.53 -4.33
CA LYS A 203 -31.49 -39.46 -5.08
C LYS A 203 -32.97 -39.09 -4.91
N ASN A 204 -33.76 -39.24 -5.97
CA ASN A 204 -35.20 -38.88 -5.99
C ASN A 204 -36.00 -39.35 -4.77
N LYS A 205 -35.71 -40.55 -4.25
CA LYS A 205 -36.40 -41.11 -3.08
C LYS A 205 -36.18 -40.33 -1.75
N TYR A 206 -35.22 -39.41 -1.69
CA TYR A 206 -34.89 -38.64 -0.49
C TYR A 206 -35.42 -37.20 -0.52
N VAL A 207 -35.73 -36.65 -1.70
CA VAL A 207 -36.00 -35.21 -1.84
C VAL A 207 -37.23 -34.74 -1.06
N GLU A 208 -38.28 -35.55 -1.00
CA GLU A 208 -39.49 -35.26 -0.23
C GLU A 208 -39.21 -35.15 1.28
N ILE A 209 -38.37 -36.04 1.82
CA ILE A 209 -37.97 -36.01 3.24
C ILE A 209 -37.21 -34.72 3.52
N ILE A 210 -36.25 -34.37 2.66
CA ILE A 210 -35.41 -33.19 2.82
C ILE A 210 -36.24 -31.92 2.68
N TRP A 211 -37.12 -31.83 1.68
CA TRP A 211 -38.01 -30.70 1.46
C TRP A 211 -38.88 -30.41 2.68
N ASN A 212 -39.59 -31.43 3.17
CA ASN A 212 -40.50 -31.29 4.30
C ASN A 212 -39.76 -30.91 5.59
N GLU A 213 -38.59 -31.52 5.85
CA GLU A 213 -37.83 -31.21 7.06
C GLU A 213 -37.20 -29.81 7.01
N VAL A 214 -36.72 -29.35 5.83
CA VAL A 214 -36.23 -27.97 5.66
C VAL A 214 -37.32 -26.95 5.98
N LEU A 215 -38.54 -27.14 5.45
CA LEU A 215 -39.67 -26.26 5.75
C LEU A 215 -40.03 -26.31 7.24
N LYS A 216 -40.02 -27.50 7.84
CA LYS A 216 -40.32 -27.69 9.26
C LYS A 216 -39.31 -27.02 10.19
N VAL A 217 -38.00 -27.18 9.95
CA VAL A 217 -36.95 -26.59 10.81
C VAL A 217 -36.72 -25.10 10.55
N GLY A 218 -37.07 -24.63 9.35
CA GLY A 218 -37.06 -23.22 9.01
C GLY A 218 -38.29 -22.48 9.52
N GLY A 219 -39.45 -23.14 9.64
CA GLY A 219 -40.68 -22.54 10.17
C GLY A 219 -41.04 -21.24 9.44
N GLU A 220 -41.29 -20.17 10.19
CA GLU A 220 -41.57 -18.86 9.62
C GLU A 220 -40.37 -18.24 8.90
N ASP A 221 -39.15 -18.73 9.05
CA ASP A 221 -37.95 -18.13 8.43
C ASP A 221 -37.70 -18.58 6.98
N ILE A 222 -38.49 -19.52 6.46
CA ILE A 222 -38.36 -20.01 5.08
C ILE A 222 -39.73 -20.15 4.41
N CYS A 223 -39.79 -19.98 3.09
CA CYS A 223 -40.96 -20.35 2.30
C CYS A 223 -40.57 -21.15 1.05
N PRO A 224 -41.48 -21.99 0.52
CA PRO A 224 -41.40 -22.44 -0.87
C PRO A 224 -41.38 -21.23 -1.82
N ALA A 225 -40.52 -21.26 -2.83
CA ALA A 225 -40.43 -20.20 -3.82
C ALA A 225 -40.40 -20.77 -5.24
N GLY A 226 -41.17 -20.14 -6.14
CA GLY A 226 -41.33 -20.60 -7.52
C GLY A 226 -40.38 -19.96 -8.52
N LEU A 227 -40.50 -20.38 -9.78
CA LEU A 227 -39.69 -19.88 -10.89
C LEU A 227 -39.82 -18.37 -11.12
N GLY A 228 -40.99 -17.78 -10.87
CA GLY A 228 -41.20 -16.34 -11.02
C GLY A 228 -40.38 -15.53 -10.00
N CYS A 229 -40.35 -16.00 -8.75
CA CYS A 229 -39.46 -15.45 -7.72
C CYS A 229 -37.99 -15.56 -8.14
N ARG A 230 -37.56 -16.76 -8.58
CA ARG A 230 -36.19 -17.00 -9.04
C ARG A 230 -35.79 -16.07 -10.20
N ASP A 231 -36.70 -15.83 -11.14
CA ASP A 231 -36.47 -14.96 -12.30
C ASP A 231 -36.27 -13.48 -11.91
N THR A 232 -37.04 -12.98 -10.95
CA THR A 232 -36.84 -11.62 -10.43
C THR A 232 -35.54 -11.49 -9.62
N LEU A 233 -35.18 -12.49 -8.81
CA LEU A 233 -33.96 -12.50 -8.01
C LEU A 233 -32.69 -12.51 -8.89
N ARG A 234 -32.64 -13.40 -9.89
CA ARG A 234 -31.52 -13.53 -10.83
C ARG A 234 -31.36 -12.28 -11.70
N PHE A 235 -32.48 -11.69 -12.12
CA PHE A 235 -32.49 -10.45 -12.90
C PHE A 235 -31.85 -9.30 -12.12
N GLU A 236 -32.25 -9.08 -10.87
CA GLU A 236 -31.68 -8.02 -10.03
C GLU A 236 -30.17 -8.21 -9.81
N ALA A 237 -29.74 -9.46 -9.64
CA ALA A 237 -28.32 -9.84 -9.53
C ALA A 237 -27.56 -9.79 -10.87
N ALA A 238 -28.23 -9.49 -11.98
CA ALA A 238 -27.71 -9.54 -13.35
C ALA A 238 -27.03 -10.88 -13.68
N LEU A 239 -27.68 -11.98 -13.30
CA LEU A 239 -27.29 -13.34 -13.70
C LEU A 239 -27.99 -13.68 -15.04
N PRO A 240 -27.25 -14.21 -16.02
CA PRO A 240 -27.74 -14.41 -17.38
C PRO A 240 -28.67 -15.62 -17.46
N LEU A 241 -29.71 -15.53 -18.28
CA LEU A 241 -30.54 -16.69 -18.62
C LEU A 241 -30.32 -17.07 -20.10
N TYR A 242 -30.10 -18.37 -20.36
CA TYR A 242 -30.03 -18.88 -21.73
C TYR A 242 -31.31 -18.56 -22.51
N GLY A 243 -31.17 -18.13 -23.76
CA GLY A 243 -32.26 -17.64 -24.60
C GLY A 243 -32.60 -16.16 -24.40
N HIS A 244 -32.02 -15.51 -23.38
CA HIS A 244 -32.19 -14.07 -23.12
C HIS A 244 -30.87 -13.32 -23.28
N GLU A 245 -29.97 -13.42 -22.31
CA GLU A 245 -28.69 -12.68 -22.29
C GLU A 245 -27.56 -13.41 -23.03
N ILE A 246 -27.73 -14.71 -23.29
CA ILE A 246 -26.79 -15.59 -23.98
C ILE A 246 -27.57 -16.64 -24.79
N ASN A 247 -27.08 -17.00 -25.98
CA ASN A 247 -27.62 -18.08 -26.83
C ASN A 247 -26.64 -18.37 -27.99
N GLU A 248 -27.03 -19.19 -28.98
CA GLU A 248 -26.21 -19.49 -30.15
C GLU A 248 -25.81 -18.28 -31.03
N HIS A 249 -26.43 -17.12 -30.82
CA HIS A 249 -26.20 -15.86 -31.55
C HIS A 249 -25.71 -14.71 -30.67
N ILE A 250 -25.56 -14.92 -29.36
CA ILE A 250 -25.05 -13.93 -28.41
C ILE A 250 -23.86 -14.57 -27.70
N SER A 251 -22.67 -14.01 -27.93
CA SER A 251 -21.44 -14.56 -27.35
C SER A 251 -21.41 -14.32 -25.83
N PRO A 252 -20.60 -15.10 -25.07
CA PRO A 252 -20.41 -14.83 -23.64
C PRO A 252 -19.80 -13.45 -23.38
N ILE A 253 -19.06 -12.87 -24.34
CA ILE A 253 -18.47 -11.52 -24.17
C ILE A 253 -19.57 -10.46 -24.31
N GLU A 254 -20.45 -10.58 -25.31
CA GLU A 254 -21.62 -9.71 -25.50
C GLU A 254 -22.56 -9.77 -24.29
N GLY A 255 -22.81 -10.98 -23.78
CA GLY A 255 -23.63 -11.25 -22.58
C GLY A 255 -23.00 -10.80 -21.25
N GLY A 256 -21.82 -10.19 -21.26
CA GLY A 256 -21.17 -9.66 -20.06
C GLY A 256 -20.45 -10.70 -19.20
N LEU A 257 -20.14 -11.87 -19.76
CA LEU A 257 -19.42 -12.99 -19.13
C LEU A 257 -17.94 -13.06 -19.53
N SER A 258 -17.37 -11.97 -20.08
CA SER A 258 -15.97 -11.90 -20.55
C SER A 258 -14.92 -12.38 -19.52
N ILE A 259 -15.21 -12.25 -18.22
CA ILE A 259 -14.31 -12.71 -17.14
C ILE A 259 -14.14 -14.24 -17.10
N PHE A 260 -15.12 -14.99 -17.62
CA PHE A 260 -15.13 -16.45 -17.67
C PHE A 260 -14.55 -17.00 -18.97
N VAL A 261 -14.17 -16.13 -19.91
CA VAL A 261 -13.52 -16.51 -21.17
C VAL A 261 -12.00 -16.35 -21.05
N LYS A 262 -11.27 -17.46 -20.87
CA LYS A 262 -9.83 -17.50 -20.61
C LYS A 262 -9.04 -17.74 -21.90
N THR A 263 -8.75 -16.66 -22.60
CA THR A 263 -8.08 -16.68 -23.92
C THR A 263 -6.62 -17.16 -23.89
N ASN A 264 -6.02 -17.23 -22.70
CA ASN A 264 -4.67 -17.73 -22.46
C ASN A 264 -4.56 -19.26 -22.43
N LYS A 265 -5.68 -19.99 -22.37
CA LYS A 265 -5.70 -21.46 -22.47
C LYS A 265 -5.12 -21.91 -23.81
N GLU A 266 -4.48 -23.07 -23.88
CA GLU A 266 -3.92 -23.62 -25.12
C GLU A 266 -4.98 -23.76 -26.23
N SER A 267 -6.10 -24.41 -25.92
CA SER A 267 -7.27 -24.50 -26.80
C SER A 267 -8.57 -24.48 -25.99
N PHE A 268 -9.65 -24.06 -26.66
CA PHE A 268 -11.03 -24.36 -26.30
C PHE A 268 -11.93 -24.07 -27.50
N ILE A 269 -13.14 -24.64 -27.52
CA ILE A 269 -14.10 -24.45 -28.61
C ILE A 269 -14.53 -22.98 -28.71
N GLY A 270 -14.35 -22.38 -29.89
CA GLY A 270 -14.66 -20.96 -30.13
C GLY A 270 -13.53 -19.98 -29.76
N LYS A 271 -12.35 -20.47 -29.32
CA LYS A 271 -11.21 -19.63 -28.90
C LYS A 271 -10.82 -18.56 -29.92
N SER A 272 -10.68 -18.92 -31.19
CA SER A 272 -10.20 -17.98 -32.22
C SER A 272 -11.11 -16.77 -32.39
N ILE A 273 -12.43 -16.97 -32.33
CA ILE A 273 -13.43 -15.90 -32.46
C ILE A 273 -13.49 -15.08 -31.17
N LEU A 274 -13.58 -15.75 -30.02
CA LEU A 274 -13.71 -15.09 -28.73
C LEU A 274 -12.45 -14.32 -28.31
N SER A 275 -11.26 -14.81 -28.67
CA SER A 275 -10.02 -14.05 -28.47
C SER A 275 -10.01 -12.76 -29.29
N LYS A 276 -10.38 -12.83 -30.58
CA LYS A 276 -10.48 -11.63 -31.43
C LYS A 276 -11.52 -10.66 -30.88
N GLU A 277 -12.69 -11.14 -30.48
CA GLU A 277 -13.75 -10.30 -29.90
C GLU A 277 -13.30 -9.62 -28.60
N LYS A 278 -12.50 -10.31 -27.77
CA LYS A 278 -11.94 -9.73 -26.54
C LYS A 278 -10.86 -8.69 -26.82
N GLU A 279 -10.05 -8.88 -27.86
CA GLU A 279 -9.00 -7.95 -28.29
C GLU A 279 -9.57 -6.70 -28.98
N SER A 280 -10.51 -6.87 -29.92
CA SER A 280 -11.10 -5.76 -30.68
C SER A 280 -12.24 -5.05 -29.95
N GLY A 281 -12.76 -5.66 -28.88
CA GLY A 281 -14.02 -5.30 -28.26
C GLY A 281 -15.23 -5.89 -29.01
N ALA A 282 -16.24 -6.30 -28.24
CA ALA A 282 -17.49 -6.83 -28.79
C ALA A 282 -18.30 -5.74 -29.51
N LYS A 283 -18.97 -6.13 -30.61
CA LYS A 283 -19.79 -5.20 -31.41
C LYS A 283 -21.05 -4.78 -30.67
N ARG A 284 -21.61 -5.66 -29.85
CA ARG A 284 -22.76 -5.39 -28.98
C ARG A 284 -22.39 -5.66 -27.53
N LYS A 285 -23.15 -5.06 -26.61
CA LYS A 285 -22.96 -5.20 -25.16
C LYS A 285 -24.28 -5.34 -24.44
N LEU A 286 -24.29 -6.18 -23.41
CA LEU A 286 -25.36 -6.24 -22.44
C LEU A 286 -25.35 -5.00 -21.53
N VAL A 287 -26.45 -4.25 -21.54
CA VAL A 287 -26.68 -3.08 -20.68
C VAL A 287 -27.88 -3.29 -19.76
N GLY A 288 -27.88 -2.63 -18.61
CA GLY A 288 -29.07 -2.47 -17.78
C GLY A 288 -29.71 -1.11 -18.03
N PHE A 289 -31.03 -1.00 -17.93
CA PHE A 289 -31.75 0.26 -18.11
C PHE A 289 -32.94 0.40 -17.16
N GLU A 290 -33.29 1.65 -16.86
CA GLU A 290 -34.45 2.03 -16.06
C GLU A 290 -35.47 2.76 -16.93
N MET A 291 -36.73 2.31 -16.92
CA MET A 291 -37.83 2.96 -17.64
C MET A 291 -38.17 4.30 -16.97
N GLN A 292 -38.25 5.37 -17.76
CA GLN A 292 -38.67 6.71 -17.28
C GLN A 292 -40.19 6.95 -17.46
N GLY A 293 -40.85 6.14 -18.30
CA GLY A 293 -42.28 6.21 -18.56
C GLY A 293 -43.05 4.94 -18.18
N LYS A 294 -44.39 5.01 -18.25
CA LYS A 294 -45.26 3.84 -18.00
C LYS A 294 -45.15 2.84 -19.15
N GLY A 295 -44.55 1.67 -18.89
CA GLY A 295 -44.52 0.55 -19.82
C GLY A 295 -43.58 -0.56 -19.36
N MET A 296 -44.00 -1.82 -19.50
CA MET A 296 -43.18 -2.97 -19.14
C MET A 296 -42.31 -3.40 -20.35
N PRO A 297 -40.97 -3.31 -20.26
CA PRO A 297 -40.10 -3.87 -21.28
C PRO A 297 -40.27 -5.40 -21.30
N ARG A 298 -40.25 -6.01 -22.50
CA ARG A 298 -40.34 -7.46 -22.68
C ARG A 298 -39.27 -7.92 -23.65
N ASN A 299 -38.84 -9.17 -23.52
CA ASN A 299 -37.90 -9.79 -24.44
C ASN A 299 -38.34 -9.56 -25.91
N GLY A 300 -37.40 -9.13 -26.74
CA GLY A 300 -37.59 -8.91 -28.18
C GLY A 300 -38.07 -7.51 -28.56
N TYR A 301 -38.36 -6.62 -27.61
CA TYR A 301 -38.67 -5.22 -27.95
C TYR A 301 -37.44 -4.46 -28.43
N ASP A 302 -37.59 -3.67 -29.50
CA ASP A 302 -36.52 -2.84 -30.04
C ASP A 302 -36.06 -1.79 -29.01
N ILE A 303 -34.75 -1.61 -28.93
CA ILE A 303 -34.11 -0.46 -28.28
C ILE A 303 -33.76 0.55 -29.38
N ARG A 304 -34.19 1.80 -29.22
CA ARG A 304 -34.07 2.86 -30.23
C ARG A 304 -33.34 4.09 -29.71
N ILE A 305 -32.64 4.75 -30.62
CA ILE A 305 -32.11 6.12 -30.44
C ILE A 305 -32.61 6.93 -31.64
N GLY A 306 -33.49 7.89 -31.39
CA GLY A 306 -34.29 8.51 -32.45
C GLY A 306 -35.11 7.45 -33.21
N ASP A 307 -34.98 7.44 -34.54
CA ASP A 307 -35.65 6.47 -35.42
C ASP A 307 -34.85 5.18 -35.67
N LYS A 308 -33.59 5.11 -35.20
CA LYS A 308 -32.71 3.95 -35.42
C LYS A 308 -32.93 2.89 -34.34
N THR A 309 -33.19 1.65 -34.74
CA THR A 309 -33.07 0.48 -33.85
C THR A 309 -31.60 0.13 -33.66
N VAL A 310 -31.16 0.12 -32.40
CA VAL A 310 -29.74 -0.05 -32.00
C VAL A 310 -29.51 -1.29 -31.14
N GLY A 311 -30.58 -2.07 -30.88
CA GLY A 311 -30.52 -3.25 -30.02
C GLY A 311 -31.90 -3.80 -29.71
N PHE A 312 -31.96 -4.75 -28.77
CA PHE A 312 -33.19 -5.37 -28.31
C PHE A 312 -33.16 -5.66 -26.80
N VAL A 313 -34.33 -5.66 -26.18
CA VAL A 313 -34.51 -6.03 -24.78
C VAL A 313 -34.38 -7.54 -24.62
N THR A 314 -33.60 -7.99 -23.63
CA THR A 314 -33.44 -9.40 -23.27
C THR A 314 -34.37 -9.78 -22.12
N THR A 315 -34.37 -9.01 -21.04
CA THR A 315 -35.23 -9.24 -19.87
C THR A 315 -35.81 -7.92 -19.37
N GLY A 316 -37.08 -7.92 -18.98
CA GLY A 316 -37.74 -6.79 -18.33
C GLY A 316 -38.41 -7.23 -17.03
N CYS A 317 -38.33 -6.39 -15.99
CA CYS A 317 -38.78 -6.74 -14.66
C CYS A 317 -39.31 -5.50 -13.91
N ALA A 318 -40.45 -5.63 -13.24
CA ALA A 318 -40.79 -4.75 -12.12
C ALA A 318 -40.05 -5.25 -10.89
N SER A 319 -38.91 -4.62 -10.55
CA SER A 319 -38.02 -5.08 -9.48
C SER A 319 -38.72 -4.97 -8.13
N PRO A 320 -38.95 -6.08 -7.41
CA PRO A 320 -39.56 -6.05 -6.08
C PRO A 320 -38.67 -5.31 -5.06
N THR A 321 -37.34 -5.41 -5.18
CA THR A 321 -36.42 -4.75 -4.24
C THR A 321 -36.38 -3.24 -4.41
N THR A 322 -36.38 -2.73 -5.65
CA THR A 322 -36.21 -1.29 -5.91
C THR A 322 -37.52 -0.55 -6.14
N GLY A 323 -38.62 -1.26 -6.42
CA GLY A 323 -39.90 -0.68 -6.81
C GLY A 323 -39.92 -0.07 -8.22
N LYS A 324 -38.84 -0.22 -8.99
CA LYS A 324 -38.67 0.37 -10.32
C LYS A 324 -38.97 -0.63 -11.44
N ILE A 325 -39.30 -0.11 -12.62
CA ILE A 325 -39.36 -0.92 -13.85
C ILE A 325 -37.99 -0.88 -14.52
N LEU A 326 -37.31 -2.01 -14.51
CA LEU A 326 -35.95 -2.17 -15.00
C LEU A 326 -35.93 -3.16 -16.18
N GLY A 327 -34.87 -3.10 -16.98
CA GLY A 327 -34.62 -4.09 -18.01
C GLY A 327 -33.14 -4.28 -18.30
N MET A 328 -32.84 -5.35 -19.03
CA MET A 328 -31.56 -5.63 -19.65
C MET A 328 -31.75 -5.75 -21.16
N GLY A 329 -30.72 -5.40 -21.92
CA GLY A 329 -30.76 -5.45 -23.38
C GLY A 329 -29.38 -5.55 -24.02
N ILE A 330 -29.33 -6.14 -25.20
CA ILE A 330 -28.14 -6.16 -26.06
C ILE A 330 -28.24 -4.97 -27.01
N ILE A 331 -27.26 -4.06 -26.95
CA ILE A 331 -27.19 -2.84 -27.75
C ILE A 331 -25.84 -2.74 -28.44
N ASP A 332 -25.78 -2.09 -29.61
CA ASP A 332 -24.51 -1.74 -30.27
C ASP A 332 -23.59 -1.00 -29.30
N SER A 333 -22.32 -1.41 -29.26
CA SER A 333 -21.34 -0.98 -28.25
C SER A 333 -21.10 0.53 -28.19
N GLU A 334 -21.30 1.24 -29.31
CA GLU A 334 -21.18 2.69 -29.39
C GLU A 334 -22.22 3.43 -28.53
N TYR A 335 -23.37 2.80 -28.25
CA TYR A 335 -24.47 3.39 -27.48
C TYR A 335 -24.54 2.87 -26.03
N ALA A 336 -23.72 1.90 -25.64
CA ALA A 336 -23.82 1.17 -24.38
C ALA A 336 -23.37 1.94 -23.11
N LYS A 337 -23.12 3.26 -23.21
CA LYS A 337 -22.61 4.07 -22.10
C LYS A 337 -23.70 4.32 -21.05
N VAL A 338 -23.35 4.12 -19.77
CA VAL A 338 -24.21 4.45 -18.64
C VAL A 338 -24.54 5.95 -18.65
N GLY A 339 -25.81 6.27 -18.42
CA GLY A 339 -26.36 7.62 -18.49
C GLY A 339 -26.96 7.99 -19.86
N ASN A 340 -26.73 7.20 -20.91
CA ASN A 340 -27.36 7.45 -22.21
C ASN A 340 -28.88 7.22 -22.14
N GLU A 341 -29.62 8.11 -22.79
CA GLU A 341 -31.07 7.96 -23.02
C GLU A 341 -31.33 7.03 -24.20
N ILE A 342 -32.31 6.13 -24.03
CA ILE A 342 -32.77 5.18 -25.05
C ILE A 342 -34.29 5.12 -25.05
N GLY A 343 -34.89 4.69 -26.15
CA GLY A 343 -36.32 4.43 -26.26
C GLY A 343 -36.61 2.94 -26.37
N ILE A 344 -37.59 2.43 -25.63
CA ILE A 344 -38.06 1.05 -25.77
C ILE A 344 -39.36 1.04 -26.59
N ALA A 345 -39.36 0.32 -27.71
CA ALA A 345 -40.52 0.21 -28.60
C ALA A 345 -41.54 -0.78 -28.03
N ILE A 346 -42.43 -0.29 -27.17
CA ILE A 346 -43.52 -1.07 -26.58
C ILE A 346 -44.75 -0.97 -27.50
N ARG A 347 -44.96 -2.01 -28.31
CA ARG A 347 -46.03 -2.06 -29.32
C ARG A 347 -45.90 -0.90 -30.33
N LYS A 348 -46.85 0.04 -30.35
CA LYS A 348 -46.85 1.22 -31.24
C LYS A 348 -46.24 2.48 -30.61
N LYS A 349 -45.73 2.41 -29.38
CA LYS A 349 -45.20 3.58 -28.64
C LYS A 349 -43.75 3.35 -28.26
N VAL A 350 -42.92 4.38 -28.42
CA VAL A 350 -41.56 4.41 -27.89
C VAL A 350 -41.62 5.05 -26.51
N VAL A 351 -41.19 4.33 -25.48
CA VAL A 351 -41.20 4.79 -24.08
C VAL A 351 -39.76 5.08 -23.65
N PRO A 352 -39.45 6.25 -23.06
CA PRO A 352 -38.09 6.61 -22.68
C PRO A 352 -37.55 5.74 -21.54
N ALA A 353 -36.26 5.45 -21.59
CA ALA A 353 -35.48 4.75 -20.58
C ALA A 353 -34.04 5.30 -20.55
N VAL A 354 -33.31 5.04 -19.46
CA VAL A 354 -31.92 5.47 -19.29
C VAL A 354 -31.05 4.26 -18.97
N ILE A 355 -29.89 4.17 -19.61
CA ILE A 355 -28.91 3.11 -19.30
C ILE A 355 -28.35 3.34 -17.89
N VAL A 356 -28.46 2.34 -17.03
CA VAL A 356 -27.99 2.37 -15.64
C VAL A 356 -26.96 1.25 -15.39
N LYS A 357 -26.27 1.35 -14.25
CA LYS A 357 -25.25 0.37 -13.87
C LYS A 357 -25.90 -0.95 -13.42
N LYS A 358 -25.40 -2.07 -13.94
CA LYS A 358 -25.69 -3.44 -13.46
C LYS A 358 -24.57 -3.95 -12.52
N PRO A 359 -24.87 -4.84 -11.55
CA PRO A 359 -26.19 -5.38 -11.20
C PRO A 359 -27.08 -4.36 -10.48
N PHE A 360 -28.40 -4.59 -10.46
CA PHE A 360 -29.39 -3.75 -9.77
C PHE A 360 -29.50 -4.05 -8.27
N TYR A 361 -28.99 -5.21 -7.87
CA TYR A 361 -28.85 -5.66 -6.49
C TYR A 361 -27.42 -6.10 -6.22
N LYS A 362 -26.90 -5.75 -5.04
CA LYS A 362 -25.56 -6.16 -4.61
C LYS A 362 -25.64 -7.61 -4.12
N LYS A 363 -24.96 -8.52 -4.83
CA LYS A 363 -24.88 -9.94 -4.45
C LYS A 363 -24.33 -10.09 -3.02
N GLN A 364 -24.99 -10.89 -2.20
CA GLN A 364 -24.73 -11.09 -0.76
C GLN A 364 -24.08 -12.44 -0.45
N TYR A 365 -23.43 -13.07 -1.43
CA TYR A 365 -22.72 -14.33 -1.20
C TYR A 365 -21.79 -14.22 0.00
N LYS A 366 -21.80 -15.24 0.88
CA LYS A 366 -20.79 -15.40 1.92
C LYS A 366 -19.52 -15.92 1.25
N LYS A 367 -18.90 -15.00 0.50
CA LYS A 367 -17.53 -15.15 0.04
C LYS A 367 -16.68 -15.25 1.29
N ASP A 368 -15.61 -16.01 1.22
CA ASP A 368 -14.52 -15.81 2.15
C ASP A 368 -14.29 -14.29 2.24
N ASN A 369 -14.12 -13.75 3.44
CA ASN A 369 -13.11 -12.71 3.59
C ASN A 369 -11.94 -13.32 2.85
N ILE A 370 -11.62 -12.82 1.66
CA ILE A 370 -10.52 -13.34 0.88
C ILE A 370 -9.29 -13.01 1.72
N ILE A 371 -9.02 -13.83 2.73
CA ILE A 371 -7.69 -14.27 3.06
C ILE A 371 -7.33 -14.97 1.77
N LEU A 372 -6.81 -14.18 0.83
CA LEU A 372 -6.00 -14.65 -0.26
C LEU A 372 -5.19 -15.75 0.39
N ASN A 373 -5.34 -16.99 -0.07
CA ASN A 373 -4.43 -18.05 0.32
C ASN A 373 -3.05 -17.44 0.09
N LYS A 374 -2.42 -17.05 1.20
CA LYS A 374 -1.26 -16.18 1.25
C LYS A 374 -0.04 -17.06 1.02
N GLU A 375 -0.08 -17.86 -0.04
CA GLU A 375 1.06 -17.78 -0.93
C GLU A 375 0.94 -16.39 -1.55
N ASN A 376 1.45 -15.39 -0.82
CA ASN A 376 1.91 -14.17 -1.43
C ASN A 376 2.71 -14.65 -2.64
N LYS A 377 2.18 -14.45 -3.86
CA LYS A 377 2.93 -14.77 -5.08
C LYS A 377 4.32 -14.09 -5.09
N PHE A 378 4.49 -13.09 -4.21
CA PHE A 378 5.75 -12.48 -3.81
C PHE A 378 5.84 -12.44 -2.28
N SER A 379 6.12 -13.58 -1.64
CA SER A 379 6.48 -13.62 -0.22
C SER A 379 7.84 -12.97 -0.04
N TYR A 380 7.99 -12.06 0.92
CA TYR A 380 9.31 -11.51 1.28
C TYR A 380 10.24 -12.64 1.75
N ILE A 381 9.68 -13.65 2.41
CA ILE A 381 10.41 -14.86 2.81
C ILE A 381 10.59 -15.73 1.55
N PRO A 382 11.83 -16.00 1.11
CA PRO A 382 12.09 -16.70 -0.15
C PRO A 382 11.79 -18.21 -0.06
N ALA A 383 11.79 -18.78 1.15
CA ALA A 383 11.59 -20.21 1.37
C ALA A 383 10.16 -20.64 1.00
N THR A 384 10.07 -21.53 0.02
CA THR A 384 8.81 -22.12 -0.45
C THR A 384 8.26 -23.15 0.54
N SER A 385 7.01 -23.58 0.34
CA SER A 385 6.42 -24.70 1.09
C SER A 385 7.24 -25.99 0.95
N GLU A 386 7.85 -26.21 -0.23
CA GLU A 386 8.75 -27.33 -0.48
C GLU A 386 10.07 -27.20 0.31
N ASP A 387 10.69 -26.02 0.29
CA ASP A 387 11.92 -25.77 1.06
C ASP A 387 11.69 -25.98 2.56
N LYS A 388 10.57 -25.48 3.08
CA LYS A 388 10.19 -25.67 4.49
C LYS A 388 10.03 -27.16 4.83
N SER A 389 9.37 -27.94 3.97
CA SER A 389 9.21 -29.38 4.17
C SER A 389 10.56 -30.12 4.17
N LYS A 390 11.46 -29.78 3.23
CA LYS A 390 12.82 -30.32 3.18
C LYS A 390 13.61 -29.98 4.44
N MET A 391 13.55 -28.72 4.90
CA MET A 391 14.24 -28.27 6.11
C MET A 391 13.71 -28.97 7.37
N LEU A 392 12.39 -29.07 7.52
CA LEU A 392 11.74 -29.76 8.66
C LEU A 392 12.16 -31.24 8.73
N LYS A 393 12.19 -31.92 7.58
CA LYS A 393 12.67 -33.30 7.49
C LYS A 393 14.13 -33.45 7.93
N VAL A 394 15.01 -32.50 7.59
CA VAL A 394 16.43 -32.51 8.00
C VAL A 394 16.57 -32.38 9.52
N VAL A 395 15.76 -31.54 10.15
CA VAL A 395 15.79 -31.35 11.62
C VAL A 395 14.93 -32.35 12.39
N GLY A 396 14.23 -33.26 11.70
CA GLY A 396 13.42 -34.31 12.32
C GLY A 396 12.10 -33.83 12.93
N LEU A 397 11.57 -32.70 12.45
CA LEU A 397 10.32 -32.09 12.95
C LEU A 397 9.22 -32.20 11.88
N ASN A 398 7.96 -32.20 12.31
CA ASN A 398 6.80 -32.33 11.43
C ASN A 398 6.10 -31.00 11.15
N SER A 399 6.40 -29.95 11.93
CA SER A 399 5.80 -28.63 11.78
C SER A 399 6.75 -27.50 12.20
N VAL A 400 6.44 -26.28 11.76
CA VAL A 400 7.16 -25.08 12.20
C VAL A 400 6.91 -24.79 13.68
N ASP A 401 5.74 -25.15 14.22
CA ASP A 401 5.42 -24.93 15.63
C ASP A 401 6.30 -25.80 16.55
N GLU A 402 6.62 -27.02 16.13
CA GLU A 402 7.56 -27.90 16.86
C GLU A 402 8.97 -27.28 16.98
N LEU A 403 9.41 -26.48 16.00
CA LEU A 403 10.70 -25.78 16.03
C LEU A 403 10.78 -24.77 17.18
N PHE A 404 9.64 -24.25 17.63
CA PHE A 404 9.53 -23.26 18.70
C PHE A 404 8.99 -23.87 20.01
N SER A 405 9.07 -25.20 20.17
CA SER A 405 8.64 -25.89 21.39
C SER A 405 9.42 -25.47 22.65
N ASP A 406 10.66 -25.01 22.49
CA ASP A 406 11.50 -24.50 23.59
C ASP A 406 11.05 -23.13 24.13
N ILE A 407 10.15 -22.42 23.43
CA ILE A 407 9.56 -21.18 23.94
C ILE A 407 8.49 -21.55 24.99
N PRO A 408 8.60 -21.07 26.25
CA PRO A 408 7.62 -21.39 27.28
C PRO A 408 6.19 -20.95 26.91
N GLU A 409 5.21 -21.81 27.16
CA GLU A 409 3.79 -21.57 26.81
C GLU A 409 3.21 -20.33 27.53
N GLU A 410 3.73 -19.97 28.69
CA GLU A 410 3.33 -18.80 29.46
C GLU A 410 3.74 -17.47 28.81
N VAL A 411 4.77 -17.46 27.93
CA VAL A 411 5.21 -16.25 27.21
C VAL A 411 4.71 -16.21 25.76
N LYS A 412 4.12 -17.30 25.25
CA LYS A 412 3.51 -17.34 23.91
C LYS A 412 2.22 -16.52 23.88
N LEU A 413 2.03 -15.79 22.79
CA LEU A 413 0.76 -15.16 22.50
C LEU A 413 -0.29 -16.24 22.21
N LYS A 414 -1.32 -16.33 23.05
CA LYS A 414 -2.45 -17.28 22.91
C LYS A 414 -3.55 -16.77 21.97
N ARG A 415 -3.19 -15.83 21.10
CA ARG A 415 -4.04 -15.18 20.12
C ARG A 415 -3.19 -14.70 18.97
N ASP A 416 -3.82 -14.46 17.82
CA ASP A 416 -3.16 -13.77 16.73
C ASP A 416 -2.78 -12.33 17.11
N LEU A 417 -1.84 -11.76 16.36
CA LEU A 417 -1.55 -10.34 16.42
C LEU A 417 -2.79 -9.55 15.98
N ASN A 418 -3.16 -8.53 16.74
CA ASN A 418 -4.28 -7.65 16.40
C ASN A 418 -3.85 -6.66 15.29
N LEU A 419 -3.68 -7.19 14.07
CA LEU A 419 -3.25 -6.47 12.88
C LEU A 419 -4.25 -6.69 11.75
N GLU A 420 -4.33 -5.72 10.84
CA GLU A 420 -5.11 -5.88 9.62
C GLU A 420 -4.55 -7.00 8.74
N ILE A 421 -5.40 -7.55 7.87
CA ILE A 421 -4.96 -8.51 6.87
C ILE A 421 -3.89 -7.84 5.99
N GLY A 422 -2.73 -8.50 5.87
CA GLY A 422 -1.63 -7.98 5.06
C GLY A 422 -2.05 -7.77 3.60
N LYS A 423 -1.60 -6.65 3.04
CA LYS A 423 -2.01 -6.12 1.73
C LYS A 423 -0.94 -6.41 0.68
N SER A 424 -1.32 -6.38 -0.59
CA SER A 424 -0.36 -6.45 -1.70
C SER A 424 0.53 -5.21 -1.75
N GLU A 425 1.70 -5.32 -2.37
CA GLU A 425 2.62 -4.19 -2.59
C GLU A 425 1.92 -3.00 -3.29
N LEU A 426 1.03 -3.28 -4.25
CA LEU A 426 0.26 -2.24 -4.95
C LEU A 426 -0.72 -1.52 -4.00
N GLU A 427 -1.39 -2.25 -3.12
CA GLU A 427 -2.30 -1.66 -2.12
C GLU A 427 -1.52 -0.84 -1.10
N VAL A 428 -0.41 -1.37 -0.59
CA VAL A 428 0.48 -0.63 0.33
C VAL A 428 1.00 0.64 -0.35
N SER A 429 1.47 0.56 -1.60
CA SER A 429 1.95 1.72 -2.36
C SER A 429 0.87 2.79 -2.52
N LYS A 430 -0.37 2.40 -2.82
CA LYS A 430 -1.50 3.34 -2.91
C LYS A 430 -1.85 3.97 -1.56
N ILE A 431 -1.78 3.20 -0.47
CA ILE A 431 -2.04 3.70 0.88
C ILE A 431 -0.96 4.72 1.27
N VAL A 432 0.31 4.36 1.11
CA VAL A 432 1.45 5.25 1.43
C VAL A 432 1.39 6.51 0.58
N LYS A 433 1.08 6.39 -0.72
CA LYS A 433 0.93 7.56 -1.59
C LYS A 433 -0.19 8.49 -1.10
N ARG A 434 -1.36 7.96 -0.80
CA ARG A 434 -2.48 8.76 -0.27
C ARG A 434 -2.12 9.45 1.05
N LEU A 435 -1.43 8.75 1.96
CA LEU A 435 -0.96 9.34 3.22
C LEU A 435 0.08 10.45 2.96
N SER A 436 0.96 10.27 1.96
CA SER A 436 1.93 11.32 1.61
C SER A 436 1.28 12.56 1.02
N GLU A 437 0.14 12.41 0.32
CA GLU A 437 -0.64 13.52 -0.25
C GLU A 437 -1.36 14.36 0.83
N GLU A 438 -1.40 13.91 2.09
CA GLU A 438 -1.90 14.70 3.22
C GLU A 438 -0.88 15.72 3.74
N ASN A 439 0.40 15.60 3.34
CA ASN A 439 1.46 16.54 3.67
C ASN A 439 1.60 17.62 2.57
N LEU A 440 1.96 18.84 2.97
CA LEU A 440 2.53 19.82 2.04
C LEU A 440 4.04 19.57 1.90
N SER A 441 4.53 19.50 0.66
CA SER A 441 5.94 19.21 0.39
C SER A 441 6.71 20.45 -0.05
N LEU A 442 8.05 20.35 -0.03
CA LEU A 442 8.92 21.40 -0.61
C LEU A 442 9.01 21.35 -2.13
N GLU A 443 8.28 20.45 -2.78
CA GLU A 443 7.99 20.54 -4.21
C GLU A 443 6.85 21.55 -4.45
N ASP A 444 5.97 21.74 -3.47
CA ASP A 444 4.83 22.65 -3.51
C ASP A 444 5.14 24.02 -2.89
N LEU A 445 6.06 24.07 -1.92
CA LEU A 445 6.36 25.26 -1.11
C LEU A 445 7.74 25.87 -1.40
N THR A 446 7.81 27.20 -1.44
CA THR A 446 9.07 27.95 -1.41
C THR A 446 9.54 28.09 0.05
N CYS A 447 10.69 27.50 0.41
CA CYS A 447 11.18 27.44 1.79
C CYS A 447 12.16 28.56 2.19
N PHE A 448 11.89 29.23 3.30
CA PHE A 448 12.77 30.20 3.98
C PHE A 448 12.99 29.91 5.47
N LEU A 449 12.62 28.72 5.95
CA LEU A 449 12.62 28.36 7.37
C LEU A 449 14.03 28.22 7.97
N GLY A 450 14.89 27.42 7.35
CA GLY A 450 16.25 27.16 7.87
C GLY A 450 16.25 26.58 9.27
N ALA A 451 16.96 27.24 10.19
CA ALA A 451 17.10 26.87 11.60
C ALA A 451 17.68 25.46 11.78
N GLY A 452 18.85 25.20 11.18
CA GLY A 452 19.56 23.92 11.30
C GLY A 452 19.18 22.84 10.28
N ALA A 453 18.13 23.06 9.48
CA ALA A 453 17.71 22.19 8.39
C ALA A 453 17.51 23.01 7.11
N TYR A 454 18.30 22.72 6.06
CA TYR A 454 18.47 23.64 4.93
C TYR A 454 17.99 23.05 3.59
N ASP A 455 17.12 23.79 2.87
CA ASP A 455 16.64 23.43 1.53
C ASP A 455 17.65 23.80 0.43
N HIS A 456 18.69 22.98 0.31
CA HIS A 456 19.70 23.05 -0.76
C HIS A 456 19.30 22.20 -1.98
N TYR A 457 19.84 22.54 -3.15
CA TYR A 457 19.65 21.72 -4.35
C TYR A 457 20.33 20.35 -4.20
N ILE A 458 19.61 19.28 -4.56
CA ILE A 458 20.10 17.90 -4.53
C ILE A 458 20.28 17.40 -5.97
N PRO A 459 21.53 17.26 -6.46
CA PRO A 459 21.79 16.72 -7.79
C PRO A 459 21.19 15.32 -8.00
N SER A 460 20.54 15.10 -9.15
CA SER A 460 19.85 13.83 -9.47
C SER A 460 20.75 12.59 -9.44
N ILE A 461 22.06 12.78 -9.69
CA ILE A 461 23.07 11.71 -9.64
C ILE A 461 23.17 11.06 -8.26
N ILE A 462 22.91 11.80 -7.18
CA ILE A 462 22.97 11.29 -5.79
C ILE A 462 22.00 10.13 -5.63
N LYS A 463 20.73 10.32 -6.02
CA LYS A 463 19.69 9.28 -5.92
C LYS A 463 20.02 8.07 -6.80
N HIS A 464 20.61 8.30 -7.97
CA HIS A 464 20.97 7.22 -8.90
C HIS A 464 22.07 6.31 -8.33
N ILE A 465 23.09 6.88 -7.68
CA ILE A 465 24.19 6.09 -7.10
C ILE A 465 23.76 5.42 -5.78
N THR A 466 23.09 6.17 -4.91
CA THR A 466 22.73 5.69 -3.56
C THR A 466 21.65 4.61 -3.56
N SER A 467 20.87 4.50 -4.64
CA SER A 467 19.89 3.41 -4.83
C SER A 467 20.50 2.09 -5.31
N ARG A 468 21.79 2.05 -5.62
CA ARG A 468 22.48 0.81 -5.99
C ARG A 468 22.58 -0.13 -4.80
N SER A 469 22.21 -1.40 -5.01
CA SER A 469 22.08 -2.40 -3.94
C SER A 469 23.36 -2.60 -3.12
N GLU A 470 24.52 -2.55 -3.75
CA GLU A 470 25.83 -2.70 -3.11
C GLU A 470 26.13 -1.65 -2.03
N PHE A 471 25.45 -0.48 -2.09
CA PHE A 471 25.54 0.54 -1.04
C PHE A 471 24.34 0.49 -0.10
N TYR A 472 23.13 0.29 -0.64
CA TYR A 472 21.90 0.38 0.15
C TYR A 472 21.63 -0.85 1.03
N THR A 473 22.05 -2.06 0.61
CA THR A 473 21.77 -3.30 1.35
C THR A 473 22.95 -3.79 2.19
N ALA A 474 24.16 -3.28 1.92
CA ALA A 474 25.34 -3.61 2.70
C ALA A 474 25.23 -3.08 4.14
N TYR A 475 25.70 -3.86 5.10
CA TYR A 475 25.81 -3.43 6.50
C TYR A 475 27.23 -2.98 6.82
N THR A 476 27.58 -2.92 8.11
CA THR A 476 28.93 -2.53 8.54
C THR A 476 29.99 -3.39 7.85
N PRO A 477 31.05 -2.78 7.26
CA PRO A 477 32.07 -3.50 6.50
C PRO A 477 33.08 -4.22 7.42
N TYR A 478 32.60 -5.21 8.19
CA TYR A 478 33.45 -6.01 9.08
C TYR A 478 34.43 -6.90 8.31
N GLN A 479 33.99 -7.45 7.17
CA GLN A 479 34.82 -8.27 6.28
C GLN A 479 35.43 -7.37 5.20
N ALA A 480 36.62 -6.85 5.47
CA ALA A 480 37.19 -5.76 4.67
C ALA A 480 37.45 -6.16 3.21
N GLU A 481 37.89 -7.40 2.98
CA GLU A 481 38.30 -7.96 1.70
C GLU A 481 37.15 -7.97 0.67
N ILE A 482 35.91 -8.08 1.14
CA ILE A 482 34.70 -8.07 0.29
C ILE A 482 33.90 -6.76 0.43
N SER A 483 34.45 -5.75 1.11
CA SER A 483 33.78 -4.47 1.39
C SER A 483 34.59 -3.24 0.95
N GLN A 484 35.62 -3.41 0.11
CA GLN A 484 36.56 -2.33 -0.24
C GLN A 484 35.88 -1.09 -0.83
N GLY A 485 34.84 -1.25 -1.66
CA GLY A 485 34.10 -0.11 -2.23
C GLY A 485 33.43 0.74 -1.15
N THR A 486 32.72 0.12 -0.21
CA THR A 486 32.08 0.81 0.92
C THR A 486 33.11 1.45 1.84
N LEU A 487 34.21 0.75 2.14
CA LEU A 487 35.29 1.28 2.97
C LEU A 487 35.97 2.48 2.32
N GLN A 488 36.26 2.40 1.02
CA GLN A 488 36.84 3.52 0.29
C GLN A 488 35.91 4.74 0.31
N VAL A 489 34.62 4.59 0.03
CA VAL A 489 33.65 5.71 0.11
C VAL A 489 33.67 6.36 1.50
N VAL A 490 33.70 5.57 2.56
CA VAL A 490 33.75 6.10 3.93
C VAL A 490 35.08 6.81 4.19
N PHE A 491 36.19 6.29 3.67
CA PHE A 491 37.49 6.96 3.73
C PHE A 491 37.48 8.29 2.96
N GLU A 492 36.82 8.36 1.79
CA GLU A 492 36.64 9.60 1.03
C GLU A 492 35.79 10.61 1.79
N PHE A 493 34.68 10.18 2.42
CA PHE A 493 33.89 11.04 3.32
C PHE A 493 34.78 11.66 4.41
N GLN A 494 35.57 10.82 5.09
CA GLN A 494 36.48 11.28 6.14
C GLN A 494 37.50 12.29 5.62
N SER A 495 38.05 12.04 4.42
CA SER A 495 39.05 12.89 3.78
C SER A 495 38.45 14.24 3.38
N MET A 496 37.27 14.24 2.76
CA MET A 496 36.57 15.46 2.36
C MET A 496 36.14 16.30 3.57
N ILE A 497 35.62 15.68 4.63
CA ILE A 497 35.31 16.38 5.88
C ILE A 497 36.57 16.97 6.51
N ALA A 498 37.66 16.21 6.58
CA ALA A 498 38.95 16.71 7.07
C ALA A 498 39.43 17.92 6.26
N GLU A 499 39.31 17.86 4.92
CA GLU A 499 39.71 18.94 4.02
C GLU A 499 38.88 20.21 4.21
N ILE A 500 37.53 20.13 4.20
CA ILE A 500 36.69 21.32 4.34
C ILE A 500 36.77 21.94 5.74
N THR A 501 37.06 21.14 6.77
CA THR A 501 37.22 21.63 8.15
C THR A 501 38.65 22.09 8.46
N GLY A 502 39.62 21.80 7.59
CA GLY A 502 41.04 22.03 7.86
C GLY A 502 41.62 21.14 8.97
N MET A 503 40.96 20.03 9.30
CA MET A 503 41.38 19.10 10.36
C MET A 503 42.18 17.93 9.79
N GLU A 504 42.87 17.20 10.66
CA GLU A 504 43.77 16.11 10.24
C GLU A 504 43.05 14.76 10.05
N ILE A 505 41.94 14.53 10.77
CA ILE A 505 41.18 13.29 10.70
C ILE A 505 39.70 13.53 11.02
N ALA A 506 38.81 12.81 10.35
CA ALA A 506 37.40 12.71 10.67
C ALA A 506 36.97 11.26 10.90
N ASN A 507 35.87 11.07 11.63
CA ASN A 507 35.25 9.77 11.81
C ASN A 507 34.29 9.42 10.66
N ALA A 508 33.86 8.16 10.63
CA ALA A 508 32.90 7.64 9.66
C ALA A 508 31.46 7.96 10.08
N SER A 509 31.14 9.24 10.25
CA SER A 509 29.86 9.82 10.67
C SER A 509 29.40 9.57 12.13
N MET A 510 28.43 10.39 12.53
CA MET A 510 27.61 10.36 13.75
C MET A 510 26.12 10.34 13.36
N TYR A 511 25.20 10.23 14.33
CA TYR A 511 23.76 10.17 14.05
C TYR A 511 23.21 11.47 13.44
N ASP A 512 23.65 12.60 13.98
CA ASP A 512 23.28 13.96 13.59
C ASP A 512 24.32 14.95 14.16
N GLY A 513 24.23 16.22 13.76
CA GLY A 513 25.12 17.27 14.26
C GLY A 513 25.06 17.50 15.77
N ALA A 514 23.88 17.33 16.38
CA ALA A 514 23.71 17.52 17.83
C ALA A 514 24.50 16.45 18.60
N THR A 515 24.23 15.17 18.35
CA THR A 515 24.95 14.05 18.96
C THR A 515 26.46 14.09 18.69
N ALA A 516 26.89 14.57 17.51
CA ALA A 516 28.30 14.83 17.25
C ALA A 516 28.90 15.87 18.22
N ALA A 517 28.20 16.99 18.46
CA ALA A 517 28.64 18.02 19.39
C ALA A 517 28.74 17.51 20.84
N ILE A 518 27.77 16.72 21.30
CA ILE A 518 27.81 16.12 22.64
C ILE A 518 29.00 15.15 22.76
N GLU A 519 29.20 14.31 21.75
CA GLU A 519 30.31 13.34 21.77
C GLU A 519 31.68 14.01 21.67
N ALA A 520 31.77 15.18 21.00
CA ALA A 520 32.96 16.02 21.07
C ALA A 520 33.22 16.56 22.48
N CYS A 521 32.17 16.98 23.21
CA CYS A 521 32.31 17.39 24.61
C CYS A 521 32.77 16.22 25.49
N ILE A 522 32.20 15.02 25.32
CA ILE A 522 32.62 13.81 26.04
C ILE A 522 34.06 13.43 25.70
N MET A 523 34.45 13.51 24.42
CA MET A 523 35.81 13.31 23.96
C MET A 523 36.78 14.30 24.63
N ALA A 524 36.40 15.58 24.73
CA ALA A 524 37.20 16.61 25.39
C ALA A 524 37.32 16.39 26.90
N MET A 525 36.24 16.05 27.60
CA MET A 525 36.29 15.67 29.02
C MET A 525 37.22 14.47 29.25
N ASN A 526 37.12 13.44 28.40
CA ASN A 526 37.98 12.26 28.49
C ASN A 526 39.45 12.54 28.18
N GLN A 527 39.72 13.55 27.35
CA GLN A 527 41.07 13.95 26.96
C GLN A 527 41.71 14.85 28.02
N THR A 528 40.97 15.83 28.53
CA THR A 528 41.45 16.80 29.53
C THR A 528 41.37 16.29 30.96
N ARG A 529 40.51 15.28 31.22
CA ARG A 529 40.15 14.76 32.55
C ARG A 529 39.50 15.82 33.44
N LYS A 530 38.76 16.73 32.82
CA LYS A 530 38.03 17.83 33.45
C LYS A 530 36.52 17.63 33.24
N SER A 531 35.70 18.20 34.12
CA SER A 531 34.25 17.97 34.17
C SER A 531 33.41 19.22 33.91
N LYS A 532 33.99 20.36 33.54
CA LYS A 532 33.23 21.58 33.22
C LYS A 532 33.19 21.83 31.72
N ILE A 533 31.99 22.01 31.16
CA ILE A 533 31.75 22.38 29.76
C ILE A 533 31.20 23.80 29.75
N VAL A 534 31.83 24.69 28.99
CA VAL A 534 31.30 26.02 28.71
C VAL A 534 30.69 25.99 27.31
N VAL A 535 29.45 26.44 27.16
CA VAL A 535 28.71 26.39 25.90
C VAL A 535 28.00 27.72 25.65
N SER A 536 28.04 28.20 24.41
CA SER A 536 27.28 29.40 24.06
C SER A 536 25.79 29.08 23.90
N LYS A 537 24.90 29.98 24.36
CA LYS A 537 23.46 29.90 24.07
C LYS A 537 23.11 30.27 22.63
N THR A 538 24.09 30.70 21.84
CA THR A 538 23.93 30.93 20.39
C THR A 538 24.04 29.64 19.58
N ILE A 539 24.35 28.48 20.19
CA ILE A 539 24.20 27.20 19.48
C ILE A 539 22.72 26.86 19.27
N HIS A 540 22.43 25.91 18.39
CA HIS A 540 21.07 25.40 18.22
C HIS A 540 20.47 24.93 19.56
N HIS A 541 19.29 25.45 19.91
CA HIS A 541 18.65 25.21 21.21
C HIS A 541 18.34 23.72 21.47
N GLU A 542 18.04 22.95 20.42
CA GLU A 542 17.88 21.49 20.54
C GLU A 542 19.21 20.80 20.85
N THR A 543 20.34 21.25 20.29
CA THR A 543 21.67 20.72 20.65
C THR A 543 21.97 20.94 22.13
N LEU A 544 21.61 22.10 22.67
CA LEU A 544 21.74 22.38 24.11
C LEU A 544 20.83 21.46 24.95
N SER A 545 19.61 21.19 24.48
CA SER A 545 18.67 20.26 25.13
C SER A 545 19.19 18.81 25.12
N VAL A 546 19.79 18.37 24.02
CA VAL A 546 20.45 17.06 23.89
C VAL A 546 21.67 16.99 24.81
N LEU A 547 22.49 18.05 24.89
CA LEU A 547 23.65 18.13 25.79
C LEU A 547 23.25 17.95 27.25
N ARG A 548 22.25 18.71 27.73
CA ARG A 548 21.71 18.57 29.09
C ARG A 548 21.19 17.15 29.34
N THR A 549 20.46 16.58 28.38
CA THR A 549 19.89 15.23 28.49
C THR A 549 20.96 14.14 28.56
N TYR A 550 21.98 14.21 27.72
CA TYR A 550 23.05 13.20 27.67
C TYR A 550 23.94 13.25 28.91
N LEU A 551 24.19 14.44 29.45
CA LEU A 551 25.14 14.64 30.54
C LEU A 551 24.49 14.69 31.92
N GLN A 552 23.16 14.62 32.04
CA GLN A 552 22.45 14.68 33.33
C GLN A 552 22.90 13.61 34.36
N TYR A 553 23.39 12.46 33.88
CA TYR A 553 23.90 11.36 34.71
C TYR A 553 25.43 11.23 34.68
N LYS A 554 26.12 12.22 34.13
CA LYS A 554 27.57 12.36 34.24
C LYS A 554 27.89 13.42 35.28
N ASP A 555 28.97 13.19 36.03
CA ASP A 555 29.55 14.21 36.91
C ASP A 555 30.18 15.31 36.06
N CYS A 556 29.35 16.26 35.61
CA CYS A 556 29.70 17.32 34.67
C CYS A 556 28.93 18.61 34.98
N GLU A 557 29.64 19.73 35.06
CA GLU A 557 29.06 21.07 35.12
C GLU A 557 28.88 21.62 33.70
N ILE A 558 27.69 22.12 33.36
CA ILE A 558 27.43 22.80 32.10
C ILE A 558 27.18 24.28 32.41
N VAL A 559 28.04 25.15 31.87
CA VAL A 559 27.94 26.62 32.01
C VAL A 559 27.53 27.22 30.67
N GLU A 560 26.40 27.90 30.67
CA GLU A 560 25.83 28.50 29.47
C GLU A 560 26.12 29.99 29.40
N ILE A 561 26.70 30.43 28.28
CA ILE A 561 27.06 31.82 28.05
C ILE A 561 25.99 32.49 27.21
N ASP A 562 25.42 33.58 27.72
CA ASP A 562 24.43 34.36 26.98
C ASP A 562 25.05 35.01 25.73
N PHE A 563 24.19 35.40 24.80
CA PHE A 563 24.60 36.18 23.64
C PHE A 563 24.69 37.68 23.98
N CYS A 564 25.52 38.39 23.23
CA CYS A 564 25.59 39.84 23.23
C CYS A 564 24.34 40.41 22.53
N ASN A 565 23.53 41.19 23.26
CA ASN A 565 22.29 41.76 22.72
C ASN A 565 22.48 42.64 21.46
N GLU A 566 23.64 43.30 21.32
CA GLU A 566 23.90 44.18 20.17
C GLU A 566 24.33 43.42 18.92
N TYR A 567 25.16 42.39 19.09
CA TYR A 567 25.82 41.71 17.96
C TYR A 567 25.26 40.31 17.67
N GLY A 568 24.53 39.70 18.60
CA GLY A 568 24.02 38.33 18.47
C GLY A 568 25.10 37.25 18.54
N THR A 569 26.35 37.63 18.83
CA THR A 569 27.48 36.73 19.09
C THR A 569 27.49 36.28 20.55
N THR A 570 28.35 35.34 20.91
CA THR A 570 28.61 34.95 22.29
C THR A 570 29.18 36.14 23.09
N ASP A 571 28.71 36.37 24.32
CA ASP A 571 29.24 37.43 25.19
C ASP A 571 30.67 37.05 25.65
N ILE A 572 31.66 37.71 25.06
CA ILE A 572 33.09 37.46 25.27
C ILE A 572 33.53 37.69 26.72
N GLU A 573 33.01 38.72 27.39
CA GLU A 573 33.38 39.02 28.77
C GLU A 573 32.84 37.96 29.72
N LYS A 574 31.59 37.51 29.51
CA LYS A 574 31.03 36.39 30.26
C LYS A 574 31.75 35.07 29.96
N LEU A 575 32.12 34.84 28.71
CA LEU A 575 32.90 33.67 28.32
C LEU A 575 34.24 33.65 29.05
N LYS A 576 34.99 34.75 29.02
CA LYS A 576 36.28 34.91 29.69
C LYS A 576 36.20 34.71 31.20
N ALA A 577 35.12 35.19 31.82
CA ALA A 577 34.87 35.00 33.26
C ALA A 577 34.52 33.54 33.62
N SER A 578 34.02 32.76 32.67
CA SER A 578 33.52 31.40 32.90
C SER A 578 34.53 30.30 32.57
N VAL A 579 35.48 30.56 31.67
CA VAL A 579 36.52 29.61 31.28
C VAL A 579 37.68 29.67 32.27
N ASP A 580 38.01 28.53 32.87
CA ASP A 580 39.03 28.39 33.90
C ASP A 580 39.84 27.08 33.76
N LYS A 581 40.73 26.83 34.71
CA LYS A 581 41.58 25.63 34.74
C LYS A 581 40.81 24.31 34.79
N ASP A 582 39.57 24.32 35.30
CA ASP A 582 38.71 23.14 35.46
C ASP A 582 37.80 22.94 34.24
N THR A 583 37.85 23.85 33.27
CA THR A 583 37.10 23.79 32.00
C THR A 583 37.72 22.77 31.03
N ALA A 584 36.94 21.76 30.64
CA ALA A 584 37.27 20.72 29.67
C ALA A 584 37.24 21.26 28.24
N CYS A 585 36.16 21.95 27.88
CA CYS A 585 35.99 22.50 26.54
C CYS A 585 35.05 23.71 26.52
N VAL A 586 35.20 24.48 25.43
CA VAL A 586 34.29 25.53 25.01
C VAL A 586 33.63 25.09 23.71
N LEU A 587 32.29 24.99 23.69
CA LEU A 587 31.49 24.64 22.52
C LEU A 587 30.83 25.90 21.93
N ILE A 588 31.20 26.22 20.68
CA ILE A 588 30.68 27.37 19.93
C ILE A 588 30.15 26.90 18.59
N GLN A 589 29.03 27.47 18.14
CA GLN A 589 28.53 27.28 16.78
C GLN A 589 28.84 28.51 15.92
N THR A 590 29.39 28.34 14.72
CA THR A 590 29.62 29.46 13.79
C THR A 590 29.43 29.01 12.33
N PRO A 591 28.60 29.71 11.51
CA PRO A 591 27.62 30.70 11.94
C PRO A 591 26.68 30.13 13.02
N ASN A 592 26.35 30.97 14.01
CA ASN A 592 25.54 30.58 15.15
C ASN A 592 24.05 30.45 14.78
N PHE A 593 23.18 30.10 15.73
CA PHE A 593 21.76 29.88 15.49
C PHE A 593 21.04 31.11 14.90
N PHE A 594 21.51 32.33 15.19
CA PHE A 594 20.97 33.55 14.61
C PHE A 594 21.53 33.87 13.20
N GLY A 595 22.39 32.99 12.66
CA GLY A 595 23.11 33.15 11.41
C GLY A 595 24.39 33.98 11.51
N ILE A 596 24.76 34.41 12.73
CA ILE A 596 25.86 35.35 12.97
C ILE A 596 27.20 34.63 13.03
N ILE A 597 28.23 35.21 12.42
CA ILE A 597 29.62 34.74 12.47
C ILE A 597 30.24 35.19 13.80
N GLU A 598 30.68 34.22 14.61
CA GLU A 598 31.27 34.45 15.93
C GLU A 598 32.70 35.02 15.87
N GLU A 599 33.14 35.70 16.94
CA GLU A 599 34.48 36.28 17.11
C GLU A 599 35.52 35.20 17.47
N MET A 600 35.76 34.28 16.54
CA MET A 600 36.46 33.03 16.83
C MET A 600 37.93 33.19 17.25
N GLU A 601 38.63 34.22 16.78
CA GLU A 601 40.04 34.45 17.16
C GLU A 601 40.18 34.77 18.66
N GLU A 602 39.25 35.53 19.22
CA GLU A 602 39.26 35.85 20.65
C GLU A 602 38.80 34.66 21.50
N ILE A 603 37.77 33.93 21.03
CA ILE A 603 37.26 32.74 21.71
C ILE A 603 38.33 31.63 21.76
N GLU A 604 39.07 31.42 20.67
CA GLU A 604 40.18 30.46 20.63
C GLU A 604 41.23 30.78 21.71
N LYS A 605 41.64 32.05 21.78
CA LYS A 605 42.65 32.50 22.74
C LYS A 605 42.19 32.29 24.18
N ILE A 606 40.97 32.70 24.53
CA ILE A 606 40.38 32.50 25.86
C ILE A 606 40.36 31.02 26.24
N THR A 607 39.99 30.17 25.29
CA THR A 607 39.86 28.72 25.48
C THR A 607 41.21 28.07 25.75
N HIS A 608 42.22 28.36 24.93
CA HIS A 608 43.53 27.71 25.01
C HIS A 608 44.42 28.26 26.13
N GLU A 609 44.29 29.55 26.51
CA GLU A 609 44.97 30.13 27.68
C GLU A 609 44.69 29.32 28.96
N ASN A 610 43.49 28.74 29.07
CA ASN A 610 43.06 27.91 30.20
C ASN A 610 43.27 26.39 29.97
N LYS A 611 43.94 25.98 28.90
CA LYS A 611 44.14 24.58 28.50
C LYS A 611 42.81 23.81 28.38
N ALA A 612 41.74 24.48 27.97
CA ALA A 612 40.49 23.85 27.54
C ALA A 612 40.58 23.53 26.03
N MET A 613 39.73 22.63 25.55
CA MET A 613 39.65 22.32 24.11
C MET A 613 38.59 23.19 23.44
N LEU A 614 38.90 23.74 22.26
CA LEU A 614 37.92 24.46 21.46
C LEU A 614 37.16 23.48 20.56
N ILE A 615 35.83 23.46 20.71
CA ILE A 615 34.91 22.69 19.87
C ILE A 615 34.10 23.66 19.02
N MET A 616 34.21 23.52 17.70
CA MET A 616 33.44 24.32 16.74
C MET A 616 32.35 23.47 16.09
N SER A 617 31.09 23.87 16.24
CA SER A 617 29.96 23.36 15.46
C SER A 617 29.74 24.24 14.24
N VAL A 618 29.69 23.67 13.04
CA VAL A 618 29.66 24.44 11.80
C VAL A 618 28.60 23.94 10.82
N ASP A 619 28.06 24.85 10.01
CA ASP A 619 27.39 24.49 8.76
C ASP A 619 28.47 24.22 7.70
N PRO A 620 28.57 23.01 7.14
CA PRO A 620 29.63 22.69 6.20
C PRO A 620 29.62 23.57 4.95
N ILE A 621 28.45 24.01 4.46
CA ILE A 621 28.37 24.90 3.28
C ILE A 621 29.05 26.26 3.54
N SER A 622 29.05 26.73 4.78
CA SER A 622 29.72 27.98 5.15
C SER A 622 31.24 27.92 4.95
N LEU A 623 31.84 26.72 5.03
CA LEU A 623 33.28 26.49 4.89
C LEU A 623 33.78 26.64 3.45
N GLY A 624 32.88 26.74 2.47
CA GLY A 624 33.25 27.17 1.12
C GLY A 624 33.61 28.65 1.02
N VAL A 625 33.25 29.45 2.03
CA VAL A 625 33.41 30.92 2.05
C VAL A 625 34.22 31.39 3.25
N LEU A 626 34.01 30.80 4.43
CA LEU A 626 34.67 31.19 5.68
C LEU A 626 36.00 30.47 5.87
N LYS A 627 36.86 31.06 6.72
CA LYS A 627 38.12 30.43 7.17
C LYS A 627 37.81 29.09 7.82
N THR A 628 38.63 28.08 7.56
CA THR A 628 38.39 26.75 8.11
C THR A 628 38.61 26.72 9.63
N PRO A 629 37.86 25.90 10.39
CA PRO A 629 38.08 25.72 11.82
C PRO A 629 39.52 25.34 12.19
N GLY A 630 40.20 24.53 11.35
CA GLY A 630 41.60 24.17 11.54
C GLY A 630 42.54 25.38 11.49
N GLU A 631 42.34 26.30 10.55
CA GLU A 631 43.11 27.55 10.47
C GLU A 631 42.78 28.54 11.60
N ILE A 632 41.61 28.42 12.23
CA ILE A 632 41.19 29.20 13.40
C ILE A 632 41.86 28.67 14.68
N GLY A 633 42.13 27.35 14.75
CA GLY A 633 42.80 26.72 15.89
C GLY A 633 41.96 25.66 16.61
N ALA A 634 40.78 25.30 16.08
CA ALA A 634 39.88 24.31 16.67
C ALA A 634 40.60 22.99 17.03
N ASP A 635 40.19 22.36 18.14
CA ASP A 635 40.68 21.04 18.53
C ASP A 635 39.78 19.92 18.00
N ILE A 636 38.47 20.17 18.01
CA ILE A 636 37.43 19.28 17.50
C ILE A 636 36.44 20.14 16.70
N VAL A 637 36.01 19.62 15.56
CA VAL A 637 35.00 20.24 14.69
C VAL A 637 33.86 19.26 14.51
N VAL A 638 32.65 19.75 14.64
CA VAL A 638 31.42 18.98 14.47
C VAL A 638 30.46 19.73 13.57
N GLY A 639 29.47 19.05 13.05
CA GLY A 639 28.42 19.69 12.27
C GLY A 639 27.44 18.68 11.71
N GLU A 640 26.37 19.21 11.14
CA GLU A 640 25.38 18.46 10.40
C GLU A 640 25.67 18.56 8.91
N ALA A 641 25.89 17.43 8.25
CA ALA A 641 26.18 17.34 6.82
C ALA A 641 24.92 17.10 5.96
N GLN A 642 23.72 17.34 6.51
CA GLN A 642 22.47 17.32 5.75
C GLN A 642 22.54 18.16 4.47
N SER A 643 23.06 19.38 4.57
CA SER A 643 23.17 20.33 3.46
C SER A 643 24.04 19.83 2.30
N LEU A 644 24.83 18.77 2.51
CA LEU A 644 25.64 18.09 1.50
C LEU A 644 24.79 17.06 0.72
N GLY A 645 23.65 17.49 0.20
CA GLY A 645 22.82 16.68 -0.69
C GLY A 645 21.88 15.68 -0.03
N ASN A 646 21.78 15.64 1.30
CA ASN A 646 20.76 14.84 1.98
C ASN A 646 19.43 15.61 2.04
N PRO A 647 18.29 14.96 1.78
CA PRO A 647 16.98 15.60 1.85
C PRO A 647 16.57 15.87 3.30
N LEU A 648 15.65 16.84 3.49
CA LEU A 648 15.17 17.26 4.81
C LEU A 648 14.35 16.16 5.53
N ASN A 649 13.56 15.38 4.80
CA ASN A 649 12.81 14.21 5.28
C ASN A 649 12.13 14.36 6.66
N PHE A 650 11.68 15.57 7.01
CA PHE A 650 11.06 15.86 8.30
C PHE A 650 11.93 15.46 9.51
N GLY A 651 13.24 15.71 9.42
CA GLY A 651 14.20 15.56 10.53
C GLY A 651 15.25 14.47 10.34
N GLY A 652 15.16 13.62 9.29
CA GLY A 652 16.21 12.66 9.00
C GLY A 652 15.83 11.49 8.08
N PRO A 653 16.76 10.55 7.83
CA PRO A 653 18.03 10.44 8.51
C PRO A 653 19.05 11.49 8.01
N TYR A 654 19.70 12.15 8.95
CA TYR A 654 20.76 13.13 8.71
C TYR A 654 22.15 12.51 8.94
N VAL A 655 23.22 13.31 8.92
CA VAL A 655 24.59 12.82 9.05
C VAL A 655 25.46 13.82 9.81
N GLY A 656 25.66 13.55 11.10
CA GLY A 656 26.66 14.26 11.87
C GLY A 656 28.08 13.89 11.44
N PHE A 657 29.02 14.82 11.55
CA PHE A 657 30.44 14.52 11.43
C PHE A 657 31.22 15.00 12.65
N LEU A 658 32.35 14.35 12.94
CA LEU A 658 33.32 14.80 13.93
C LEU A 658 34.73 14.69 13.34
N ALA A 659 35.43 15.82 13.27
CA ALA A 659 36.81 15.94 12.86
C ALA A 659 37.69 16.48 14.00
N SER A 660 38.96 16.12 14.04
CA SER A 660 39.87 16.55 15.12
C SER A 660 41.33 16.54 14.68
N LYS A 661 42.22 17.04 15.54
CA LYS A 661 43.68 16.81 15.43
C LYS A 661 44.00 15.32 15.65
N SER A 662 44.91 14.74 14.88
CA SER A 662 45.23 13.30 14.88
C SER A 662 45.63 12.74 16.24
N LYS A 663 46.26 13.56 17.09
CA LYS A 663 46.64 13.18 18.46
C LYS A 663 45.46 12.74 19.35
N TYR A 664 44.23 13.11 19.01
CA TYR A 664 43.03 12.76 19.78
C TYR A 664 42.30 11.50 19.26
N THR A 665 42.75 10.89 18.17
CA THR A 665 42.06 9.77 17.49
C THR A 665 41.68 8.62 18.43
N ARG A 666 42.50 8.31 19.45
CA ARG A 666 42.21 7.23 20.40
C ARG A 666 40.97 7.48 21.28
N LYS A 667 40.48 8.71 21.35
CA LYS A 667 39.28 9.12 22.09
C LYS A 667 38.08 9.38 21.19
N MET A 668 38.28 9.36 19.87
CA MET A 668 37.24 9.64 18.88
C MET A 668 36.11 8.60 18.97
N PRO A 669 34.83 9.04 18.93
CA PRO A 669 33.67 8.15 18.90
C PRO A 669 33.49 7.53 17.52
N GLY A 670 32.82 6.38 17.48
CA GLY A 670 32.44 5.72 16.25
C GLY A 670 33.59 5.14 15.43
N ARG A 671 33.24 4.77 14.19
CA ARG A 671 34.11 4.06 13.26
C ARG A 671 35.12 5.01 12.62
N ILE A 672 36.27 4.45 12.25
CA ILE A 672 37.29 5.14 11.45
C ILE A 672 37.77 4.14 10.41
N VAL A 673 37.68 4.49 9.14
CA VAL A 673 38.36 3.75 8.07
C VAL A 673 39.77 4.30 7.92
N GLY A 674 40.74 3.40 7.81
CA GLY A 674 42.13 3.72 7.52
C GLY A 674 42.61 2.98 6.28
N GLN A 675 43.55 3.60 5.57
CA GLN A 675 44.30 2.96 4.50
C GLN A 675 45.35 2.00 5.11
N SER A 676 45.50 0.83 4.50
CA SER A 676 46.40 -0.25 4.88
C SER A 676 46.94 -0.94 3.61
N LEU A 677 47.63 -2.06 3.79
CA LEU A 677 48.11 -2.92 2.70
C LEU A 677 47.56 -4.32 2.87
N ASP A 678 47.18 -4.96 1.76
CA ASP A 678 46.84 -6.38 1.74
C ASP A 678 48.09 -7.28 1.74
N VAL A 679 47.88 -8.59 1.67
CA VAL A 679 48.97 -9.59 1.67
C VAL A 679 49.87 -9.53 0.43
N GLU A 680 49.42 -8.88 -0.65
CA GLU A 680 50.19 -8.65 -1.89
C GLU A 680 50.85 -7.26 -1.90
N GLY A 681 50.70 -6.46 -0.83
CA GLY A 681 51.23 -5.11 -0.74
C GLY A 681 50.43 -4.06 -1.52
N LYS A 682 49.19 -4.36 -1.92
CA LYS A 682 48.29 -3.39 -2.58
C LYS A 682 47.55 -2.56 -1.53
N ILE A 683 47.23 -1.32 -1.90
CA ILE A 683 46.42 -0.43 -1.05
C ILE A 683 45.06 -1.08 -0.80
N ALA A 684 44.69 -1.16 0.47
CA ALA A 684 43.39 -1.62 0.93
C ALA A 684 42.88 -0.72 2.06
N TYR A 685 41.57 -0.72 2.30
CA TYR A 685 40.93 0.03 3.37
C TYR A 685 40.38 -0.91 4.43
N VAL A 686 40.45 -0.53 5.70
CA VAL A 686 39.96 -1.34 6.82
C VAL A 686 39.36 -0.46 7.91
N LEU A 687 38.40 -1.00 8.67
CA LEU A 687 38.02 -0.39 9.95
C LEU A 687 39.21 -0.50 10.91
N THR A 688 39.70 0.65 11.39
CA THR A 688 40.90 0.71 12.24
C THR A 688 40.58 1.23 13.64
N LEU A 689 41.47 0.93 14.58
CA LEU A 689 41.35 1.32 15.99
C LEU A 689 40.01 0.87 16.62
N GLN A 690 39.49 -0.28 16.20
CA GLN A 690 38.19 -0.83 16.63
C GLN A 690 38.11 -1.11 18.14
N THR A 691 39.27 -1.19 18.82
CA THR A 691 39.32 -1.29 20.29
C THR A 691 38.69 -0.09 21.01
N ARG A 692 38.30 0.99 20.32
CA ARG A 692 37.55 2.10 20.90
C ARG A 692 36.04 1.81 21.00
N GLU A 693 35.54 0.92 20.16
CA GLU A 693 34.12 0.74 19.90
C GLU A 693 33.45 -0.23 20.89
N GLN A 694 32.13 -0.11 21.00
CA GLN A 694 31.31 -0.87 21.94
C GLN A 694 31.44 -2.40 21.79
N HIS A 695 31.65 -2.92 20.58
CA HIS A 695 31.71 -4.37 20.36
C HIS A 695 32.98 -5.02 20.94
N VAL A 696 34.02 -4.21 21.17
CA VAL A 696 35.26 -4.65 21.85
C VAL A 696 35.28 -4.20 23.30
N ARG A 697 35.01 -2.91 23.56
CA ARG A 697 35.22 -2.30 24.88
C ARG A 697 33.98 -2.16 25.75
N ARG A 698 32.78 -2.42 25.20
CA ARG A 698 31.51 -2.38 25.93
C ARG A 698 31.35 -1.07 26.71
N GLU A 699 31.18 -1.13 28.02
CA GLU A 699 31.01 0.03 28.90
C GLU A 699 32.24 0.97 28.96
N LYS A 700 33.43 0.49 28.54
CA LYS A 700 34.67 1.28 28.48
C LYS A 700 34.95 1.85 27.08
N ALA A 701 34.00 1.73 26.16
CA ALA A 701 34.10 2.28 24.83
C ALA A 701 34.08 3.82 24.87
N THR A 702 34.52 4.46 23.78
CA THR A 702 34.47 5.92 23.67
C THR A 702 33.05 6.46 23.52
N SER A 703 32.13 5.63 22.99
CA SER A 703 30.72 5.94 22.77
C SER A 703 29.91 4.64 22.68
N ASN A 704 28.59 4.73 22.85
CA ASN A 704 27.66 3.63 22.62
C ASN A 704 27.29 3.43 21.13
N ILE A 705 27.70 4.33 20.24
CA ILE A 705 27.37 4.29 18.81
C ILE A 705 27.80 2.95 18.16
N CYS A 706 26.93 2.40 17.31
CA CYS A 706 27.18 1.15 16.58
C CYS A 706 26.77 1.26 15.11
N SER A 707 25.47 1.20 14.82
CA SER A 707 24.95 1.70 13.54
C SER A 707 25.22 3.20 13.47
N ASN A 708 25.60 3.69 12.32
CA ASN A 708 25.85 5.11 12.03
C ASN A 708 25.09 5.50 10.75
N GLN A 709 25.47 6.61 10.11
CA GLN A 709 24.81 7.16 8.94
C GLN A 709 25.64 6.97 7.66
N ALA A 710 26.22 5.79 7.46
CA ALA A 710 27.14 5.52 6.34
C ALA A 710 26.55 5.80 4.95
N LEU A 711 25.25 5.53 4.74
CA LEU A 711 24.59 5.84 3.47
C LEU A 711 24.45 7.35 3.23
N ASN A 712 24.15 8.13 4.28
CA ASN A 712 24.08 9.60 4.19
C ASN A 712 25.48 10.22 4.07
N ALA A 713 26.51 9.57 4.61
CA ALA A 713 27.91 9.93 4.38
C ALA A 713 28.32 9.70 2.91
N LEU A 714 27.84 8.62 2.28
CA LEU A 714 27.97 8.42 0.83
C LEU A 714 27.25 9.54 0.05
N VAL A 715 26.04 9.92 0.43
CA VAL A 715 25.31 11.06 -0.16
C VAL A 715 26.17 12.33 -0.11
N ALA A 716 26.69 12.67 1.07
CA ALA A 716 27.56 13.82 1.27
C ALA A 716 28.83 13.78 0.41
N SER A 717 29.45 12.60 0.29
CA SER A 717 30.64 12.40 -0.54
C SER A 717 30.33 12.59 -2.03
N ILE A 718 29.21 12.06 -2.52
CA ILE A 718 28.79 12.25 -3.90
C ILE A 718 28.50 13.73 -4.15
N TYR A 719 27.83 14.42 -3.22
CA TYR A 719 27.55 15.84 -3.35
C TYR A 719 28.84 16.65 -3.47
N MET A 720 29.78 16.49 -2.53
CA MET A 720 31.05 17.21 -2.55
C MET A 720 31.87 16.89 -3.80
N ALA A 721 31.93 15.63 -4.22
CA ALA A 721 32.60 15.23 -5.46
C ALA A 721 31.93 15.82 -6.71
N THR A 722 30.59 15.88 -6.75
CA THR A 722 29.82 16.41 -7.89
C THR A 722 29.97 17.92 -8.01
N MET A 723 29.88 18.64 -6.89
CA MET A 723 30.04 20.08 -6.87
C MET A 723 31.50 20.50 -7.10
N GLY A 724 32.44 19.70 -6.60
CA GLY A 724 33.86 20.06 -6.55
C GLY A 724 34.11 21.34 -5.75
N LYS A 725 35.38 21.77 -5.69
CA LYS A 725 35.78 22.96 -4.93
C LYS A 725 35.05 24.24 -5.35
N GLU A 726 35.00 24.51 -6.66
CA GLU A 726 34.41 25.74 -7.17
C GLU A 726 32.88 25.75 -7.03
N GLY A 727 32.21 24.62 -7.31
CA GLY A 727 30.76 24.53 -7.14
C GLY A 727 30.35 24.62 -5.66
N PHE A 728 31.10 24.00 -4.77
CA PHE A 728 30.88 24.09 -3.32
C PHE A 728 30.99 25.53 -2.81
N LYS A 729 32.04 26.25 -3.25
CA LYS A 729 32.20 27.67 -2.96
C LYS A 729 31.09 28.52 -3.54
N GLU A 730 30.66 28.25 -4.77
CA GLU A 730 29.59 28.99 -5.43
C GLU A 730 28.25 28.82 -4.72
N VAL A 731 27.91 27.61 -4.24
CA VAL A 731 26.72 27.37 -3.42
C VAL A 731 26.70 28.26 -2.17
N GLY A 732 27.82 28.29 -1.43
CA GLY A 732 27.94 29.14 -0.25
C GLY A 732 27.85 30.63 -0.60
N MET A 733 28.53 31.06 -1.67
CA MET A 733 28.52 32.45 -2.13
C MET A 733 27.14 32.92 -2.60
N GLN A 734 26.40 32.07 -3.32
CA GLN A 734 25.04 32.37 -3.77
C GLN A 734 24.07 32.47 -2.59
N SER A 735 24.14 31.52 -1.65
CA SER A 735 23.34 31.57 -0.43
C SER A 735 23.56 32.87 0.34
N MET A 736 24.84 33.24 0.56
CA MET A 736 25.19 34.49 1.24
C MET A 736 24.69 35.73 0.48
N LYS A 737 24.97 35.84 -0.82
CA LYS A 737 24.53 37.00 -1.62
C LYS A 737 23.01 37.18 -1.61
N LYS A 738 22.26 36.08 -1.76
CA LYS A 738 20.80 36.08 -1.79
C LYS A 738 20.20 36.38 -0.41
N ALA A 739 20.80 35.88 0.67
CA ALA A 739 20.43 36.24 2.03
C ALA A 739 20.59 37.74 2.28
N HIS A 740 21.74 38.31 1.92
CA HIS A 740 22.00 39.75 2.05
C HIS A 740 21.09 40.60 1.16
N TYR A 741 20.75 40.13 -0.05
CA TYR A 741 19.76 40.78 -0.90
C TYR A 741 18.38 40.83 -0.23
N THR A 742 17.92 39.69 0.30
CA THR A 742 16.63 39.55 1.00
C THR A 742 16.58 40.44 2.24
N TYR A 743 17.62 40.40 3.07
CA TYR A 743 17.75 41.22 4.26
C TYR A 743 17.66 42.73 3.93
N ASN A 744 18.44 43.19 2.96
CA ASN A 744 18.44 44.60 2.56
C ASN A 744 17.07 45.04 2.03
N LYS A 745 16.39 44.18 1.26
CA LYS A 745 15.04 44.44 0.75
C LYS A 745 14.02 44.55 1.88
N LEU A 746 14.01 43.63 2.83
CA LEU A 746 13.11 43.67 3.99
C LEU A 746 13.34 44.93 4.84
N VAL A 747 14.59 45.31 5.11
CA VAL A 747 14.90 46.50 5.89
C VAL A 747 14.52 47.79 5.16
N GLN A 748 14.66 47.83 3.83
CA GLN A 748 14.27 48.98 3.00
C GLN A 748 12.77 49.29 3.05
N THR A 749 11.92 48.32 3.37
CA THR A 749 10.47 48.54 3.56
C THR A 749 10.16 49.48 4.74
N GLY A 750 11.09 49.62 5.69
CA GLY A 750 10.87 50.34 6.95
C GLY A 750 9.95 49.62 7.96
N LYS A 751 9.36 48.48 7.58
CA LYS A 751 8.49 47.67 8.46
C LYS A 751 9.26 46.66 9.31
N TYR A 752 10.42 46.23 8.83
CA TYR A 752 11.29 45.28 9.52
C TYR A 752 12.62 45.95 9.83
N LYS A 753 13.14 45.71 11.03
CA LYS A 753 14.45 46.20 11.47
C LYS A 753 15.39 45.04 11.78
N PRO A 754 16.70 45.22 11.59
CA PRO A 754 17.70 44.26 12.06
C PRO A 754 17.62 44.07 13.57
N ILE A 755 17.83 42.84 14.04
CA ILE A 755 17.94 42.54 15.47
C ILE A 755 19.38 42.72 15.95
N PHE A 756 20.32 42.25 15.14
CA PHE A 756 21.74 42.21 15.48
C PHE A 756 22.57 42.98 14.45
N LYS A 757 23.70 43.54 14.91
CA LYS A 757 24.72 44.17 14.05
C LYS A 757 25.79 43.18 13.57
N GLY A 758 25.78 41.94 14.06
CA GLY A 758 26.74 40.91 13.68
C GLY A 758 26.67 40.58 12.19
N LYS A 759 27.81 40.17 11.63
CA LYS A 759 27.88 39.72 10.23
C LYS A 759 27.26 38.34 10.13
N PHE A 760 26.45 38.11 9.11
CA PHE A 760 25.76 36.84 8.93
C PHE A 760 26.07 36.17 7.59
N PHE A 761 25.89 34.85 7.55
CA PHE A 761 26.13 34.04 6.35
C PHE A 761 24.85 33.93 5.47
N LYS A 762 24.03 32.90 5.67
CA LYS A 762 22.82 32.62 4.87
C LYS A 762 21.51 32.74 5.65
N GLU A 763 21.62 32.91 6.97
CA GLU A 763 20.50 33.13 7.87
C GLU A 763 20.63 34.51 8.53
N PHE A 764 19.52 35.16 8.82
CA PHE A 764 19.52 36.44 9.51
C PHE A 764 18.18 36.66 10.24
N ALA A 765 18.23 37.46 11.30
CA ALA A 765 17.07 37.75 12.12
C ALA A 765 16.58 39.20 11.92
N VAL A 766 15.27 39.34 11.70
CA VAL A 766 14.58 40.64 11.59
C VAL A 766 13.38 40.69 12.51
N GLN A 767 13.09 41.89 13.04
CA GLN A 767 11.96 42.15 13.92
C GLN A 767 10.95 43.07 13.23
N GLY A 768 9.67 42.67 13.30
CA GLY A 768 8.54 43.46 12.84
C GLY A 768 7.57 43.82 13.97
N ASN A 769 6.37 44.27 13.61
CA ASN A 769 5.31 44.63 14.57
C ASN A 769 4.26 43.53 14.76
N LEU A 770 4.22 42.55 13.86
CA LEU A 770 3.24 41.46 13.89
C LEU A 770 3.82 40.20 14.53
N ASN A 771 2.93 39.37 15.04
CA ASN A 771 3.27 38.03 15.50
C ASN A 771 3.72 37.15 14.31
N ILE A 772 4.76 36.34 14.51
CA ILE A 772 5.38 35.55 13.43
C ILE A 772 4.47 34.45 12.91
N GLU A 773 3.62 33.84 13.74
CA GLU A 773 2.66 32.83 13.28
C GLU A 773 1.65 33.45 12.30
N THR A 774 1.19 34.67 12.58
CA THR A 774 0.30 35.40 11.65
C THR A 774 0.99 35.70 10.31
N ILE A 775 2.29 36.03 10.33
CA ILE A 775 3.06 36.22 9.10
C ILE A 775 3.20 34.88 8.36
N ASN A 776 3.57 33.81 9.07
CA ASN A 776 3.77 32.48 8.49
C ASN A 776 2.47 31.91 7.89
N ASP A 777 1.31 32.10 8.54
CA ASP A 777 0.01 31.72 8.00
C ASP A 777 -0.28 32.43 6.66
N LYS A 778 0.01 33.73 6.59
CA LYS A 778 -0.17 34.53 5.36
C LYS A 778 0.81 34.15 4.25
N LEU A 779 2.03 33.78 4.61
CA LEU A 779 3.01 33.26 3.65
C LEU A 779 2.60 31.88 3.14
N LEU A 780 2.05 31.03 4.01
CA LEU A 780 1.61 29.69 3.66
C LEU A 780 0.41 29.73 2.70
N GLU A 781 -0.53 30.68 2.87
CA GLU A 781 -1.60 30.96 1.90
C GLU A 781 -1.06 31.22 0.48
N GLU A 782 0.17 31.71 0.38
CA GLU A 782 0.88 32.03 -0.86
C GLU A 782 1.92 30.97 -1.28
N ASN A 783 1.84 29.76 -0.68
CA ASN A 783 2.76 28.63 -0.85
C ASN A 783 4.22 28.93 -0.46
N ILE A 784 4.43 29.78 0.56
CA ILE A 784 5.74 30.10 1.11
C ILE A 784 5.83 29.56 2.53
N LEU A 785 6.81 28.70 2.79
CA LEU A 785 7.17 28.31 4.15
C LEU A 785 8.09 29.39 4.73
N GLY A 786 7.53 30.20 5.63
CA GLY A 786 8.20 31.34 6.25
C GLY A 786 9.33 30.99 7.23
N GLY A 787 9.82 32.00 7.94
CA GLY A 787 10.96 31.88 8.83
C GLY A 787 10.62 31.30 10.20
N TYR A 788 11.65 30.95 10.96
CA TYR A 788 11.53 30.40 12.31
C TYR A 788 11.13 31.51 13.30
N ASN A 789 10.18 31.22 14.20
CA ASN A 789 9.75 32.15 15.23
C ASN A 789 10.70 32.10 16.43
N LEU A 790 11.53 33.14 16.59
CA LEU A 790 12.55 33.17 17.64
C LEU A 790 11.96 33.25 19.05
N GLU A 791 10.72 33.72 19.20
CA GLU A 791 10.05 33.84 20.52
C GLU A 791 9.85 32.48 21.20
N TYR A 792 9.87 31.37 20.45
CA TYR A 792 9.77 30.02 21.00
C TYR A 792 10.91 29.65 21.95
N ASN A 793 12.13 30.12 21.70
CA ASN A 793 13.28 29.82 22.54
C ASN A 793 13.95 31.06 23.14
N TYR A 794 13.65 32.24 22.60
CA TYR A 794 14.19 33.52 23.05
C TYR A 794 13.03 34.49 23.29
N PRO A 795 12.34 34.41 24.44
CA PRO A 795 11.18 35.25 24.76
C PRO A 795 11.45 36.76 24.72
N GLU A 796 12.71 37.16 24.86
CA GLU A 796 13.19 38.53 24.71
C GLU A 796 13.19 39.02 23.24
N LEU A 797 13.18 38.12 22.26
CA LEU A 797 13.13 38.41 20.82
C LEU A 797 11.70 38.31 20.26
N LYS A 798 10.76 39.03 20.87
CA LYS A 798 9.36 39.04 20.41
C LYS A 798 9.21 39.53 18.97
N ASN A 799 8.21 39.03 18.25
CA ASN A 799 7.91 39.42 16.86
C ASN A 799 9.13 39.35 15.93
N SER A 800 10.02 38.39 16.19
CA SER A 800 11.29 38.24 15.50
C SER A 800 11.34 36.93 14.75
N THR A 801 11.65 37.00 13.46
CA THR A 801 11.79 35.82 12.61
C THR A 801 13.23 35.64 12.18
N LEU A 802 13.69 34.39 12.20
CA LEU A 802 14.94 33.96 11.57
C LEU A 802 14.61 33.42 10.18
N LEU A 803 15.17 34.05 9.16
CA LEU A 803 14.98 33.66 7.76
C LEU A 803 16.26 33.05 7.21
N CYS A 804 16.12 32.01 6.39
CA CYS A 804 17.21 31.37 5.68
C CYS A 804 17.04 31.48 4.16
N VAL A 805 18.11 31.83 3.45
CA VAL A 805 18.09 31.91 1.98
C VAL A 805 19.24 31.09 1.40
N THR A 806 18.90 30.03 0.66
CA THR A 806 19.87 29.15 0.00
C THR A 806 20.04 29.53 -1.48
N GLU A 807 21.03 28.94 -2.15
CA GLU A 807 21.26 29.07 -3.58
C GLU A 807 20.04 28.65 -4.41
N LYS A 808 19.16 27.81 -3.85
CA LYS A 808 17.95 27.30 -4.53
C LYS A 808 16.90 28.40 -4.74
N ARG A 809 16.93 29.50 -3.96
CA ARG A 809 15.95 30.60 -4.10
C ARG A 809 16.24 31.46 -5.33
N SER A 810 15.23 31.69 -6.15
CA SER A 810 15.25 32.68 -7.23
C SER A 810 15.06 34.10 -6.70
N LYS A 811 15.35 35.10 -7.54
CA LYS A 811 15.11 36.50 -7.18
C LYS A 811 13.61 36.79 -7.06
N GLU A 812 12.81 36.21 -7.95
CA GLU A 812 11.37 36.38 -8.02
C GLU A 812 10.69 35.86 -6.76
N GLU A 813 11.13 34.70 -6.25
CA GLU A 813 10.64 34.14 -4.98
C GLU A 813 11.00 35.03 -3.79
N ILE A 814 12.22 35.59 -3.78
CA ILE A 814 12.66 36.53 -2.74
C ILE A 814 11.83 37.82 -2.79
N ASP A 815 11.65 38.39 -3.98
CA ASP A 815 10.85 39.61 -4.15
C ASP A 815 9.37 39.36 -3.79
N LYS A 816 8.83 38.15 -4.05
CA LYS A 816 7.50 37.73 -3.60
C LYS A 816 7.40 37.67 -2.08
N LEU A 817 8.36 37.02 -1.40
CA LEU A 817 8.45 36.97 0.06
C LEU A 817 8.43 38.39 0.64
N VAL A 818 9.32 39.26 0.15
CA VAL A 818 9.45 40.66 0.62
C VAL A 818 8.14 41.42 0.39
N GLY A 819 7.53 41.30 -0.79
CA GLY A 819 6.30 42.02 -1.12
C GLY A 819 5.11 41.62 -0.24
N ILE A 820 4.97 40.32 0.08
CA ILE A 820 3.93 39.86 1.02
C ILE A 820 4.22 40.40 2.41
N MET A 821 5.45 40.22 2.91
CA MET A 821 5.83 40.71 4.24
C MET A 821 5.71 42.24 4.36
N GLU A 822 5.96 43.00 3.29
CA GLU A 822 5.74 44.44 3.20
C GLU A 822 4.25 44.81 3.17
N GLY A 823 3.39 43.97 2.60
CA GLY A 823 1.95 44.19 2.54
C GLY A 823 1.25 44.01 3.90
N LEU A 824 1.79 43.13 4.75
CA LEU A 824 1.36 42.92 6.15
C LEU A 824 1.81 44.08 7.05
#